data_AF-A0A950FXC6-F1
#
_entry.id   AF-A0A950FXC6-F1
#
_cell.length_a   1.000
_cell.length_b   1.000
_cell.length_c   1.000
_cell.angle_alpha   90.00
_cell.angle_beta   90.00
_cell.angle_gamma   90.00
#
_symmetry.space_group_name_H-M   'P 1'
#
loop_
_entity.id
_entity.type
_entity.pdbx_description
1 polymer ?
#
loop_
_entity_poly.entity_id
_entity_poly.type
_entity_poly.pdbx_seq_one_letter_code
_entity_poly.pdbx_strand_id
1 'polypeptide(L)'
;MGSLERYLMCPPEFFQVDYVINPWMEGNIDRANGALAAEQWHHLHVILAGQGKIELIKPLAGSPDMVFTANAGLVLGDVAVLSRFLHHERQAEEPHFRDWFQLHGFRVHELPKDLPFEGAGDALFDRVRPLLWAGYGFRTELDTHALIADLVGIEVVSLRLIDKRFYHLDTCLCPLERGFLIYYPPAFDARSNAQIEHRVPTEKRIVLDETDAVHFAANAVNIGETLVLHRASDALKTQLSAAGFHVFEAPLSEFIKSGGAARCLTLRLNELPKPGARAHSEISSRVLRLEGHLLDSGLLDRALELTVQNGGSFQILNFQLGKQRQSTSRSEIRVSAPAADVLGNLVGQLIELGSIPAAAERTSDAQLETVTLEGVAPDDFYVTTIYPTQVRLNGKWTRITGQRMDGCIVVEESDPAQLTASVRLMRDLRVGDRVVVGVDGIRTMRKSESREERGIGGASAAEFAFMGAGVSSERKIELVVREIAWELARIRERGGKVVVVAGPVVIHTGASEHLAALIRAGFVQVVLGGNGMAVHDIEQSLLGTSLGVDMSRGTPVHGGHRHHLRAINTIRRCGSIAAAVEQGVLRSGIFYECVRAGVPFSLAASIRDDGPLPGVFTDMIEAQRDYARLVAGAEMILMLSSMLHSIGVGNMTPAGVKLVCVDINPAVVTKLADRGSIESIGVVTDVGLFLSLLVQQVHAERPPLAEQKG
;
A
#
# COMPACT_ATOMS: atom_id res chain seq x y z
N MET A 1 -34.08 7.04 29.49
CA MET A 1 -33.14 6.19 30.26
C MET A 1 -32.58 5.18 29.27
N GLY A 2 -31.34 5.36 28.81
CA GLY A 2 -30.72 4.42 27.87
C GLY A 2 -30.57 3.05 28.54
N SER A 3 -30.78 1.96 27.80
CA SER A 3 -30.57 0.62 28.35
C SER A 3 -29.12 0.49 28.82
N LEU A 4 -28.92 -0.04 30.03
CA LEU A 4 -27.60 -0.37 30.55
C LEU A 4 -26.82 -1.20 29.51
N GLU A 5 -25.55 -0.89 29.28
CA GLU A 5 -24.71 -1.64 28.33
C GLU A 5 -24.56 -3.09 28.81
N ARG A 6 -24.54 -4.05 27.88
CA ARG A 6 -24.47 -5.48 28.21
C ARG A 6 -23.29 -6.12 27.50
N TYR A 7 -22.42 -6.79 28.24
CA TYR A 7 -21.23 -7.44 27.72
C TYR A 7 -21.20 -8.92 28.09
N LEU A 8 -20.65 -9.75 27.20
CA LEU A 8 -20.23 -11.11 27.49
C LEU A 8 -18.74 -11.11 27.84
N MET A 9 -18.37 -11.86 28.88
CA MET A 9 -16.98 -12.18 29.22
C MET A 9 -16.85 -13.67 29.59
N CYS A 10 -15.64 -14.20 29.60
CA CYS A 10 -15.35 -15.57 30.02
C CYS A 10 -14.20 -15.56 31.04
N PRO A 11 -14.38 -16.14 32.25
CA PRO A 11 -13.33 -16.19 33.27
C PRO A 11 -12.09 -16.99 32.82
N PRO A 12 -10.87 -16.60 33.24
CA PRO A 12 -9.62 -17.21 32.78
C PRO A 12 -9.25 -18.49 33.54
N GLU A 13 -10.23 -19.33 33.90
CA GLU A 13 -10.00 -20.54 34.71
C GLU A 13 -9.03 -21.53 34.04
N PHE A 14 -9.12 -21.65 32.71
CA PHE A 14 -8.26 -22.51 31.90
C PHE A 14 -7.34 -21.72 30.95
N PHE A 15 -7.15 -20.42 31.19
CA PHE A 15 -6.34 -19.58 30.33
C PHE A 15 -4.85 -19.92 30.47
N GLN A 16 -4.22 -20.28 29.35
CA GLN A 16 -2.77 -20.41 29.16
C GLN A 16 -2.41 -20.13 27.69
N VAL A 17 -1.12 -20.09 27.38
CA VAL A 17 -0.63 -20.05 26.00
C VAL A 17 -0.17 -21.46 25.66
N ASP A 18 -1.04 -22.26 25.06
CA ASP A 18 -0.79 -23.69 24.77
C ASP A 18 -0.18 -23.92 23.37
N TYR A 19 -0.31 -22.93 22.48
CA TYR A 19 0.05 -23.01 21.07
C TYR A 19 0.39 -21.62 20.51
N VAL A 20 0.81 -21.57 19.23
CA VAL A 20 1.15 -20.32 18.52
C VAL A 20 0.32 -20.21 17.25
N ILE A 21 -0.65 -19.30 17.25
CA ILE A 21 -1.51 -18.99 16.09
C ILE A 21 -1.49 -17.49 15.74
N ASN A 22 -0.63 -16.72 16.40
CA ASN A 22 -0.34 -15.32 16.09
C ASN A 22 1.06 -14.94 16.58
N PRO A 23 1.66 -13.84 16.08
CA PRO A 23 3.03 -13.47 16.44
C PRO A 23 3.28 -13.15 17.92
N TRP A 24 2.25 -12.79 18.69
CA TRP A 24 2.41 -12.45 20.11
C TRP A 24 2.57 -13.70 20.99
N MET A 25 2.02 -14.83 20.57
CA MET A 25 2.18 -16.13 21.24
C MET A 25 3.58 -16.72 21.06
N GLU A 26 4.33 -16.28 20.05
CA GLU A 26 5.67 -16.76 19.75
C GLU A 26 6.60 -16.54 20.96
N GLY A 27 7.22 -17.62 21.44
CA GLY A 27 8.06 -17.57 22.64
C GLY A 27 7.32 -17.39 23.97
N ASN A 28 5.99 -17.45 23.99
CA ASN A 28 5.16 -17.31 25.21
C ASN A 28 4.45 -18.60 25.67
N ILE A 29 4.63 -19.73 24.98
CA ILE A 29 4.08 -21.03 25.40
C ILE A 29 4.46 -21.33 26.87
N ASP A 30 3.49 -21.73 27.68
CA ASP A 30 3.61 -22.03 29.12
C ASP A 30 4.16 -20.87 29.99
N ARG A 31 4.19 -19.63 29.47
CA ARG A 31 4.69 -18.45 30.20
C ARG A 31 3.61 -17.58 30.82
N ALA A 32 2.34 -17.94 30.65
CA ALA A 32 1.23 -17.27 31.30
C ALA A 32 1.19 -17.60 32.81
N ASN A 33 1.09 -16.58 33.65
CA ASN A 33 0.88 -16.75 35.09
C ASN A 33 -0.62 -16.71 35.39
N GLY A 34 -1.22 -17.88 35.62
CA GLY A 34 -2.66 -18.00 35.85
C GLY A 34 -3.21 -17.17 37.01
N ALA A 35 -2.44 -17.01 38.11
CA ALA A 35 -2.87 -16.19 39.24
C ALA A 35 -2.92 -14.70 38.87
N LEU A 36 -1.89 -14.22 38.16
CA LEU A 36 -1.86 -12.84 37.67
C LEU A 36 -2.92 -12.61 36.58
N ALA A 37 -3.15 -13.57 35.69
CA ALA A 37 -4.20 -13.49 34.68
C ALA A 37 -5.60 -13.38 35.32
N ALA A 38 -5.87 -14.16 36.37
CA ALA A 38 -7.11 -14.08 37.13
C ALA A 38 -7.28 -12.72 37.83
N GLU A 39 -6.22 -12.17 38.43
CA GLU A 39 -6.23 -10.84 39.06
C GLU A 39 -6.50 -9.73 38.02
N GLN A 40 -5.78 -9.75 36.90
CA GLN A 40 -5.90 -8.78 35.81
C GLN A 40 -7.30 -8.81 35.18
N TRP A 41 -7.83 -10.00 34.90
CA TRP A 41 -9.18 -10.17 34.39
C TRP A 41 -10.23 -9.72 35.38
N HIS A 42 -10.07 -10.05 36.67
CA HIS A 42 -11.02 -9.65 37.71
C HIS A 42 -11.06 -8.12 37.84
N HIS A 43 -9.91 -7.46 37.75
CA HIS A 43 -9.84 -6.00 37.75
C HIS A 43 -10.60 -5.39 36.57
N LEU A 44 -10.39 -5.90 35.34
CA LEU A 44 -11.17 -5.48 34.17
C LEU A 44 -12.67 -5.72 34.37
N HIS A 45 -13.05 -6.90 34.83
CA HIS A 45 -14.44 -7.25 35.12
C HIS A 45 -15.08 -6.27 36.11
N VAL A 46 -14.40 -5.91 37.20
CA VAL A 46 -14.90 -4.95 38.19
C VAL A 46 -15.11 -3.57 37.59
N ILE A 47 -14.16 -3.07 36.78
CA ILE A 47 -14.28 -1.78 36.10
C ILE A 47 -15.53 -1.77 35.20
N LEU A 48 -15.71 -2.81 34.38
CA LEU A 48 -16.82 -2.89 33.43
C LEU A 48 -18.16 -3.13 34.11
N ALA A 49 -18.20 -3.95 35.17
CA ALA A 49 -19.41 -4.19 35.97
C ALA A 49 -19.92 -2.93 36.69
N GLY A 50 -19.02 -1.97 36.97
CA GLY A 50 -19.40 -0.64 37.47
C GLY A 50 -20.12 0.23 36.45
N GLN A 51 -20.02 -0.09 35.16
CA GLN A 51 -20.52 0.73 34.03
C GLN A 51 -21.62 0.03 33.22
N GLY A 52 -21.74 -1.30 33.32
CA GLY A 52 -22.69 -2.11 32.54
C GLY A 52 -22.95 -3.48 33.16
N LYS A 53 -23.88 -4.24 32.56
CA LYS A 53 -24.18 -5.61 32.94
C LYS A 53 -23.19 -6.56 32.26
N ILE A 54 -22.52 -7.38 33.05
CA ILE A 54 -21.65 -8.44 32.54
C ILE A 54 -22.39 -9.79 32.65
N GLU A 55 -22.50 -10.48 31.52
CA GLU A 55 -22.88 -11.88 31.44
C GLU A 55 -21.61 -12.72 31.32
N LEU A 56 -21.60 -13.90 31.93
CA LEU A 56 -20.48 -14.82 31.87
C LEU A 56 -20.84 -16.08 31.11
N ILE A 57 -19.95 -16.51 30.21
CA ILE A 57 -19.95 -17.86 29.67
C ILE A 57 -19.02 -18.75 30.51
N LYS A 58 -19.40 -20.01 30.68
CA LYS A 58 -18.60 -20.99 31.41
C LYS A 58 -17.33 -21.30 30.61
N PRO A 59 -16.13 -21.25 31.22
CA PRO A 59 -14.90 -21.61 30.53
C PRO A 59 -14.85 -23.11 30.20
N LEU A 60 -14.15 -23.44 29.12
CA LEU A 60 -14.00 -24.80 28.62
C LEU A 60 -12.56 -25.28 28.77
N ALA A 61 -12.38 -26.44 29.41
CA ALA A 61 -11.06 -27.07 29.54
C ALA A 61 -10.54 -27.48 28.14
N GLY A 62 -9.27 -27.14 27.86
CA GLY A 62 -8.65 -27.38 26.54
C GLY A 62 -8.95 -26.30 25.49
N SER A 63 -9.63 -25.21 25.87
CA SER A 63 -9.84 -24.05 25.00
C SER A 63 -9.44 -22.76 25.74
N PRO A 64 -8.12 -22.52 25.90
CA PRO A 64 -7.62 -21.42 26.71
C PRO A 64 -8.03 -20.04 26.18
N ASP A 65 -8.19 -19.91 24.85
CA ASP A 65 -8.58 -18.66 24.18
C ASP A 65 -10.09 -18.33 24.29
N MET A 66 -10.90 -19.19 24.93
CA MET A 66 -12.32 -18.93 25.16
C MET A 66 -12.57 -17.65 26.00
N VAL A 67 -11.54 -17.16 26.70
CA VAL A 67 -11.54 -15.85 27.37
C VAL A 67 -11.79 -14.68 26.40
N PHE A 68 -11.39 -14.83 25.13
CA PHE A 68 -11.51 -13.82 24.08
C PHE A 68 -12.89 -13.82 23.42
N THR A 69 -13.88 -13.41 24.19
CA THR A 69 -15.29 -13.42 23.80
C THR A 69 -15.63 -12.46 22.65
N ALA A 70 -14.79 -11.46 22.35
CA ALA A 70 -14.95 -10.65 21.14
C ALA A 70 -15.02 -11.50 19.87
N ASN A 71 -14.32 -12.64 19.86
CA ASN A 71 -14.31 -13.55 18.74
C ASN A 71 -15.44 -14.60 18.79
N ALA A 72 -16.39 -14.52 19.72
CA ALA A 72 -17.52 -15.45 19.76
C ALA A 72 -18.48 -15.27 18.56
N GLY A 73 -18.62 -14.03 18.09
CA GLY A 73 -19.47 -13.68 16.96
C GLY A 73 -19.68 -12.17 16.87
N LEU A 74 -20.61 -11.77 16.01
CA LEU A 74 -21.05 -10.39 15.82
C LEU A 74 -22.53 -10.28 16.15
N VAL A 75 -22.88 -9.36 17.05
CA VAL A 75 -24.25 -9.20 17.56
C VAL A 75 -24.85 -7.86 17.13
N LEU A 76 -26.05 -7.89 16.53
CA LEU A 76 -26.85 -6.69 16.24
C LEU A 76 -28.33 -6.98 16.48
N GLY A 77 -28.93 -6.30 17.45
CA GLY A 77 -30.31 -6.56 17.87
C GLY A 77 -30.47 -7.98 18.44
N ASP A 78 -31.33 -8.77 17.81
CA ASP A 78 -31.57 -10.18 18.16
C ASP A 78 -30.75 -11.16 17.30
N VAL A 79 -29.93 -10.66 16.38
CA VAL A 79 -29.10 -11.46 15.47
C VAL A 79 -27.70 -11.65 16.04
N ALA A 80 -27.22 -12.89 16.04
CA ALA A 80 -25.82 -13.21 16.29
C ALA A 80 -25.25 -13.98 15.08
N VAL A 81 -24.28 -13.39 14.39
CA VAL A 81 -23.49 -14.10 13.38
C VAL A 81 -22.36 -14.82 14.11
N LEU A 82 -22.43 -16.14 14.19
CA LEU A 82 -21.44 -16.95 14.89
C LEU A 82 -20.10 -16.90 14.16
N SER A 83 -19.01 -16.83 14.92
CA SER A 83 -17.68 -16.97 14.35
C SER A 83 -17.41 -18.36 13.78
N ARG A 84 -16.53 -18.40 12.78
CA ARG A 84 -15.89 -19.59 12.22
C ARG A 84 -14.39 -19.38 12.31
N PHE A 85 -13.73 -20.12 13.19
CA PHE A 85 -12.30 -19.88 13.45
C PHE A 85 -11.44 -20.47 12.33
N LEU A 86 -10.45 -19.72 11.89
CA LEU A 86 -9.48 -20.20 10.90
C LEU A 86 -8.65 -21.35 11.47
N HIS A 87 -8.22 -21.20 12.72
CA HIS A 87 -7.31 -22.11 13.40
C HIS A 87 -8.07 -23.23 14.11
N HIS A 88 -7.66 -24.47 13.90
CA HIS A 88 -8.29 -25.65 14.48
C HIS A 88 -8.30 -25.63 16.02
N GLU A 89 -7.30 -24.99 16.63
CA GLU A 89 -7.11 -24.83 18.07
C GLU A 89 -8.31 -24.14 18.73
N ARG A 90 -8.98 -23.22 18.02
CA ARG A 90 -10.12 -22.44 18.53
C ARG A 90 -11.49 -22.94 18.08
N GLN A 91 -11.55 -23.84 17.10
CA GLN A 91 -12.84 -24.34 16.54
C GLN A 91 -13.70 -25.09 17.57
N ALA A 92 -13.09 -25.62 18.64
CA ALA A 92 -13.82 -26.25 19.75
C ALA A 92 -14.69 -25.26 20.55
N GLU A 93 -14.42 -23.96 20.44
CA GLU A 93 -15.18 -22.90 21.11
C GLU A 93 -16.53 -22.64 20.42
N GLU A 94 -16.65 -22.88 19.10
CA GLU A 94 -17.82 -22.51 18.30
C GLU A 94 -19.15 -23.10 18.83
N PRO A 95 -19.24 -24.41 19.17
CA PRO A 95 -20.47 -24.97 19.72
C PRO A 95 -20.87 -24.31 21.05
N HIS A 96 -19.89 -23.97 21.88
CA HIS A 96 -20.14 -23.39 23.19
C HIS A 96 -20.67 -21.96 23.08
N PHE A 97 -20.11 -21.15 22.18
CA PHE A 97 -20.64 -19.82 21.89
C PHE A 97 -22.03 -19.88 21.25
N ARG A 98 -22.26 -20.81 20.31
CA ARG A 98 -23.58 -21.01 19.71
C ARG A 98 -24.64 -21.34 20.75
N ASP A 99 -24.38 -22.35 21.59
CA ASP A 99 -25.32 -22.81 22.59
C ASP A 99 -25.61 -21.70 23.60
N TRP A 100 -24.58 -20.92 23.96
CA TRP A 100 -24.74 -19.73 24.81
C TRP A 100 -25.64 -18.68 24.15
N PHE A 101 -25.41 -18.31 22.89
CA PHE A 101 -26.24 -17.33 22.18
C PHE A 101 -27.70 -17.79 22.06
N GLN A 102 -27.93 -19.05 21.72
CA GLN A 102 -29.29 -19.62 21.61
C GLN A 102 -30.02 -19.60 22.96
N LEU A 103 -29.33 -20.00 24.04
CA LEU A 103 -29.90 -19.99 25.39
C LEU A 103 -30.28 -18.57 25.85
N HIS A 104 -29.56 -17.55 25.37
CA HIS A 104 -29.81 -16.15 25.69
C HIS A 104 -30.73 -15.44 24.69
N GLY A 105 -31.41 -16.20 23.82
CA GLY A 105 -32.49 -15.71 22.95
C GLY A 105 -32.03 -15.06 21.65
N PHE A 106 -30.77 -15.23 21.25
CA PHE A 106 -30.28 -14.74 19.96
C PHE A 106 -30.64 -15.70 18.83
N ARG A 107 -31.01 -15.15 17.68
CA ARG A 107 -31.11 -15.88 16.41
C ARG A 107 -29.71 -16.03 15.83
N VAL A 108 -29.14 -17.22 15.99
CA VAL A 108 -27.79 -17.54 15.53
C VAL A 108 -27.78 -17.86 14.03
N HIS A 109 -26.90 -17.19 13.28
CA HIS A 109 -26.57 -17.51 11.90
C HIS A 109 -25.16 -18.06 11.81
N GLU A 110 -25.00 -19.16 11.09
CA GLU A 110 -23.71 -19.79 10.88
C GLU A 110 -23.25 -19.57 9.44
N LEU A 111 -22.01 -19.12 9.27
CA LEU A 111 -21.36 -19.05 7.96
C LEU A 111 -20.93 -20.46 7.49
N PRO A 112 -20.69 -20.65 6.17
CA PRO A 112 -20.12 -21.88 5.64
C PRO A 112 -18.87 -22.30 6.42
N LYS A 113 -18.71 -23.60 6.65
CA LYS A 113 -17.68 -24.15 7.55
C LYS A 113 -16.26 -23.73 7.17
N ASP A 114 -15.97 -23.70 5.87
CA ASP A 114 -14.64 -23.39 5.34
C ASP A 114 -14.45 -21.90 5.02
N LEU A 115 -15.33 -21.04 5.55
CA LEU A 115 -15.29 -19.59 5.34
C LEU A 115 -15.12 -18.86 6.68
N PRO A 116 -13.87 -18.62 7.13
CA PRO A 116 -13.59 -18.13 8.46
C PRO A 116 -13.98 -16.67 8.65
N PHE A 117 -14.50 -16.37 9.83
CA PHE A 117 -14.92 -15.06 10.32
C PHE A 117 -14.78 -15.05 11.83
N GLU A 118 -14.03 -14.09 12.40
CA GLU A 118 -13.71 -14.10 13.83
C GLU A 118 -14.41 -12.98 14.63
N GLY A 119 -15.66 -12.72 14.26
CA GLY A 119 -16.63 -12.00 15.08
C GLY A 119 -16.31 -10.52 15.26
N ALA A 120 -16.67 -9.98 16.43
CA ALA A 120 -16.45 -8.58 16.76
C ALA A 120 -14.97 -8.19 16.95
N GLY A 121 -14.05 -9.16 16.95
CA GLY A 121 -12.61 -8.89 16.84
C GLY A 121 -12.22 -8.38 15.45
N ASP A 122 -12.88 -8.88 14.40
CA ASP A 122 -12.64 -8.46 13.01
C ASP A 122 -13.74 -7.55 12.43
N ALA A 123 -14.89 -7.41 13.10
CA ALA A 123 -16.00 -6.60 12.62
C ALA A 123 -16.50 -5.63 13.71
N LEU A 124 -16.29 -4.33 13.50
CA LEU A 124 -16.54 -3.28 14.49
C LEU A 124 -17.62 -2.32 14.00
N PHE A 125 -18.71 -2.20 14.75
CA PHE A 125 -19.73 -1.20 14.46
C PHE A 125 -19.17 0.20 14.67
N ASP A 126 -19.39 1.09 13.70
CA ASP A 126 -19.26 2.53 13.93
C ASP A 126 -20.20 2.91 15.09
N ARG A 127 -19.86 3.90 15.93
CA ARG A 127 -20.73 4.29 17.06
C ARG A 127 -21.84 5.27 16.67
N VAL A 128 -21.70 5.99 15.55
CA VAL A 128 -22.66 7.02 15.09
C VAL A 128 -23.36 6.64 13.79
N ARG A 129 -22.64 6.08 12.82
CA ARG A 129 -23.15 5.78 11.47
C ARG A 129 -23.69 4.36 11.38
N PRO A 130 -24.67 4.07 10.49
CA PRO A 130 -25.13 2.72 10.23
C PRO A 130 -24.11 1.97 9.35
N LEU A 131 -22.93 1.74 9.90
CA LEU A 131 -21.76 1.19 9.21
C LEU A 131 -21.07 0.14 10.10
N LEU A 132 -20.59 -0.93 9.46
CA LEU A 132 -19.69 -1.93 10.03
C LEU A 132 -18.32 -1.84 9.33
N TRP A 133 -17.27 -1.65 10.12
CA TRP A 133 -15.89 -1.81 9.66
C TRP A 133 -15.52 -3.28 9.76
N ALA A 134 -15.10 -3.92 8.67
CA ALA A 134 -14.77 -5.35 8.65
C ALA A 134 -13.35 -5.57 8.14
N GLY A 135 -12.51 -6.19 8.96
CA GLY A 135 -11.12 -6.51 8.70
C GLY A 135 -10.99 -7.83 7.96
N TYR A 136 -10.05 -7.89 7.01
CA TYR A 136 -9.65 -9.14 6.36
C TYR A 136 -8.14 -9.14 6.09
N GLY A 137 -7.57 -10.33 5.88
CA GLY A 137 -6.18 -10.50 5.46
C GLY A 137 -5.42 -11.59 6.21
N PHE A 138 -5.77 -11.83 7.48
CA PHE A 138 -5.12 -12.85 8.32
C PHE A 138 -6.08 -13.89 8.87
N ARG A 139 -7.26 -13.47 9.36
CA ARG A 139 -8.22 -14.34 10.05
C ARG A 139 -9.53 -14.45 9.28
N THR A 140 -10.28 -13.35 9.22
CA THR A 140 -11.54 -13.28 8.46
C THR A 140 -11.29 -13.25 6.95
N GLU A 141 -12.03 -14.08 6.21
CA GLU A 141 -12.03 -14.09 4.74
C GLU A 141 -12.89 -12.94 4.18
N LEU A 142 -12.40 -12.30 3.12
CA LEU A 142 -13.08 -11.17 2.47
C LEU A 142 -14.51 -11.51 2.05
N ASP A 143 -14.72 -12.72 1.52
CA ASP A 143 -16.00 -13.20 1.02
C ASP A 143 -17.10 -13.25 2.10
N THR A 144 -16.74 -13.26 3.39
CA THR A 144 -17.72 -13.22 4.50
C THR A 144 -18.44 -11.89 4.60
N HIS A 145 -17.81 -10.78 4.23
CA HIS A 145 -18.34 -9.45 4.49
C HIS A 145 -19.64 -9.18 3.71
N ALA A 146 -19.78 -9.73 2.50
CA ALA A 146 -21.02 -9.63 1.73
C ALA A 146 -22.16 -10.40 2.42
N LEU A 147 -21.88 -11.61 2.93
CA LEU A 147 -22.85 -12.39 3.70
C LEU A 147 -23.24 -11.67 5.00
N ILE A 148 -22.27 -11.08 5.69
CA ILE A 148 -22.51 -10.32 6.92
C ILE A 148 -23.40 -9.11 6.64
N ALA A 149 -23.14 -8.35 5.58
CA ALA A 149 -23.94 -7.20 5.17
C ALA A 149 -25.42 -7.57 5.02
N ASP A 150 -25.71 -8.71 4.38
CA ASP A 150 -27.06 -9.23 4.19
C ASP A 150 -27.69 -9.71 5.50
N LEU A 151 -26.92 -10.41 6.35
CA LEU A 151 -27.41 -10.98 7.61
C LEU A 151 -27.78 -9.92 8.65
N VAL A 152 -26.97 -8.86 8.77
CA VAL A 152 -27.19 -7.80 9.77
C VAL A 152 -27.86 -6.55 9.19
N GLY A 153 -27.98 -6.44 7.86
CA GLY A 153 -28.72 -5.37 7.19
C GLY A 153 -28.02 -4.00 7.22
N ILE A 154 -26.69 -3.97 7.20
CA ILE A 154 -25.88 -2.73 7.32
C ILE A 154 -24.84 -2.63 6.21
N GLU A 155 -24.34 -1.41 5.97
CA GLU A 155 -23.18 -1.20 5.10
C GLU A 155 -21.94 -1.82 5.75
N VAL A 156 -21.19 -2.61 4.98
CA VAL A 156 -19.92 -3.19 5.40
C VAL A 156 -18.78 -2.60 4.59
N VAL A 157 -17.80 -2.00 5.28
CA VAL A 157 -16.58 -1.46 4.68
C VAL A 157 -15.42 -2.40 4.98
N SER A 158 -14.88 -3.01 3.93
CA SER A 158 -13.77 -3.95 3.99
C SER A 158 -12.42 -3.22 4.12
N LEU A 159 -11.71 -3.48 5.21
CA LEU A 159 -10.38 -2.96 5.51
C LEU A 159 -9.36 -4.10 5.50
N ARG A 160 -8.31 -3.97 4.70
CA ARG A 160 -7.24 -4.97 4.59
C ARG A 160 -6.18 -4.73 5.65
N LEU A 161 -5.96 -5.73 6.49
CA LEU A 161 -4.85 -5.80 7.45
C LEU A 161 -3.59 -6.29 6.74
N ILE A 162 -2.46 -5.62 6.96
CA ILE A 162 -1.17 -5.94 6.32
C ILE A 162 -0.03 -6.21 7.31
N ASP A 163 -0.20 -5.82 8.58
CA ASP A 163 0.77 -6.11 9.64
C ASP A 163 0.31 -7.31 10.48
N LYS A 164 1.10 -8.38 10.46
CA LYS A 164 0.80 -9.64 11.18
C LYS A 164 0.67 -9.46 12.69
N ARG A 165 1.25 -8.41 13.27
CA ARG A 165 1.11 -8.07 14.70
C ARG A 165 -0.32 -7.64 15.01
N PHE A 166 -1.01 -7.02 14.05
CA PHE A 166 -2.38 -6.53 14.17
C PHE A 166 -3.32 -7.41 13.36
N TYR A 167 -3.39 -8.69 13.74
CA TYR A 167 -4.05 -9.75 12.98
C TYR A 167 -5.58 -9.73 13.05
N HIS A 168 -6.15 -9.02 14.04
CA HIS A 168 -7.57 -8.69 14.15
C HIS A 168 -7.79 -7.19 14.05
N LEU A 169 -8.94 -6.78 13.51
CA LEU A 169 -9.27 -5.36 13.34
C LEU A 169 -9.26 -4.58 14.66
N ASP A 170 -9.79 -5.17 15.74
CA ASP A 170 -9.89 -4.55 17.07
C ASP A 170 -8.55 -4.31 17.77
N THR A 171 -7.45 -4.84 17.23
CA THR A 171 -6.09 -4.60 17.75
C THR A 171 -5.50 -3.28 17.23
N CYS A 172 -6.03 -2.75 16.14
CA CYS A 172 -5.50 -1.56 15.46
C CYS A 172 -6.56 -0.52 15.07
N LEU A 173 -7.85 -0.77 15.35
CA LEU A 173 -8.95 0.16 15.08
C LEU A 173 -10.03 0.07 16.16
N CYS A 174 -10.50 1.23 16.64
CA CYS A 174 -11.53 1.33 17.68
C CYS A 174 -12.47 2.50 17.42
N PRO A 175 -13.70 2.24 16.93
CA PRO A 175 -14.73 3.25 16.81
C PRO A 175 -15.20 3.67 18.20
N LEU A 176 -15.23 4.98 18.44
CA LEU A 176 -15.61 5.60 19.70
C LEU A 176 -16.89 6.41 19.57
N GLU A 177 -17.56 6.64 20.70
CA GLU A 177 -18.70 7.53 20.82
C GLU A 177 -18.43 8.91 20.21
N ARG A 178 -19.49 9.61 19.81
CA ARG A 178 -19.42 10.92 19.11
C ARG A 178 -18.68 10.86 17.76
N GLY A 179 -18.36 9.67 17.26
CA GLY A 179 -17.80 9.45 15.93
C GLY A 179 -16.28 9.63 15.86
N PHE A 180 -15.60 9.58 17.01
CA PHE A 180 -14.14 9.48 17.05
C PHE A 180 -13.68 8.09 16.63
N LEU A 181 -12.46 7.99 16.14
CA LEU A 181 -11.83 6.73 15.74
C LEU A 181 -10.38 6.72 16.22
N ILE A 182 -10.03 5.76 17.08
CA ILE A 182 -8.63 5.41 17.32
C ILE A 182 -8.21 4.43 16.25
N TYR A 183 -7.09 4.66 15.56
CA TYR A 183 -6.52 3.66 14.66
C TYR A 183 -5.02 3.82 14.46
N TYR A 184 -4.37 2.74 14.02
CA TYR A 184 -2.95 2.71 13.65
C TYR A 184 -2.83 2.55 12.11
N PRO A 185 -2.59 3.63 11.35
CA PRO A 185 -2.58 3.60 9.88
C PRO A 185 -1.66 2.55 9.24
N PRO A 186 -0.44 2.29 9.76
CA PRO A 186 0.46 1.28 9.17
C PRO A 186 -0.04 -0.17 9.24
N ALA A 187 -1.07 -0.48 10.04
CA ALA A 187 -1.71 -1.80 10.02
C ALA A 187 -2.56 -2.05 8.76
N PHE A 188 -2.86 -1.01 7.98
CA PHE A 188 -3.77 -1.02 6.84
C PHE A 188 -3.06 -0.75 5.52
N ASP A 189 -3.57 -1.31 4.42
CA ASP A 189 -3.13 -0.90 3.08
C ASP A 189 -3.63 0.51 2.70
N ALA A 190 -3.04 1.10 1.66
CA ALA A 190 -3.34 2.47 1.23
C ALA A 190 -4.83 2.70 0.91
N ARG A 191 -5.49 1.71 0.27
CA ARG A 191 -6.93 1.78 0.00
C ARG A 191 -7.73 1.83 1.30
N SER A 192 -7.41 0.96 2.26
CA SER A 192 -8.10 0.89 3.54
C SER A 192 -7.93 2.18 4.35
N ASN A 193 -6.72 2.76 4.36
CA ASN A 193 -6.49 4.10 4.91
C ASN A 193 -7.35 5.15 4.21
N ALA A 194 -7.37 5.19 2.87
CA ALA A 194 -8.21 6.13 2.13
C ALA A 194 -9.71 5.96 2.45
N GLN A 195 -10.20 4.73 2.67
CA GLN A 195 -11.59 4.47 3.07
C GLN A 195 -11.91 5.02 4.47
N ILE A 196 -10.98 4.87 5.43
CA ILE A 196 -11.09 5.45 6.77
C ILE A 196 -11.10 6.98 6.68
N GLU A 197 -10.15 7.54 5.95
CA GLU A 197 -9.96 8.99 5.84
C GLU A 197 -11.11 9.66 5.08
N HIS A 198 -11.69 9.00 4.09
CA HIS A 198 -12.86 9.50 3.39
C HIS A 198 -14.10 9.62 4.31
N ARG A 199 -14.24 8.68 5.27
CA ARG A 199 -15.44 8.57 6.11
C ARG A 199 -15.33 9.29 7.45
N VAL A 200 -14.13 9.38 8.03
CA VAL A 200 -13.89 10.00 9.34
C VAL A 200 -13.20 11.35 9.13
N PRO A 201 -13.75 12.48 9.63
CA PRO A 201 -13.06 13.78 9.57
C PRO A 201 -11.74 13.79 10.34
N THR A 202 -10.75 14.56 9.89
CA THR A 202 -9.40 14.62 10.48
C THR A 202 -9.43 14.93 11.98
N GLU A 203 -10.29 15.85 12.43
CA GLU A 203 -10.45 16.24 13.82
C GLU A 203 -11.03 15.15 14.73
N LYS A 204 -11.58 14.08 14.13
CA LYS A 204 -12.12 12.92 14.84
C LYS A 204 -11.21 11.68 14.75
N ARG A 205 -10.07 11.79 14.07
CA ARG A 205 -9.09 10.71 13.96
C ARG A 205 -8.05 10.85 15.08
N ILE A 206 -7.94 9.81 15.90
CA ILE A 206 -6.90 9.65 16.92
C ILE A 206 -5.92 8.63 16.37
N VAL A 207 -4.89 9.14 15.69
CA VAL A 207 -3.85 8.32 15.05
C VAL A 207 -2.85 7.87 16.12
N LEU A 208 -2.69 6.55 16.25
CA LEU A 208 -1.70 5.97 17.14
C LEU A 208 -0.29 6.04 16.52
N ASP A 209 0.71 6.26 17.37
CA ASP A 209 2.08 5.92 17.03
C ASP A 209 2.31 4.41 17.25
N GLU A 210 3.47 3.91 16.83
CA GLU A 210 3.79 2.49 16.99
C GLU A 210 3.91 2.09 18.47
N THR A 211 4.37 2.99 19.34
CA THR A 211 4.55 2.72 20.77
C THR A 211 3.22 2.39 21.43
N ASP A 212 2.17 3.18 21.20
CA ASP A 212 0.84 2.92 21.74
C ASP A 212 0.15 1.74 21.03
N ALA A 213 0.37 1.59 19.72
CA ALA A 213 -0.20 0.49 18.95
C ALA A 213 0.26 -0.87 19.49
N VAL A 214 1.56 -1.09 19.71
CA VAL A 214 2.09 -2.37 20.24
C VAL A 214 1.69 -2.64 21.69
N HIS A 215 1.24 -1.63 22.43
CA HIS A 215 0.64 -1.79 23.77
C HIS A 215 -0.88 -1.99 23.72
N PHE A 216 -1.44 -2.28 22.54
CA PHE A 216 -2.86 -2.55 22.32
C PHE A 216 -3.77 -1.39 22.72
N ALA A 217 -3.33 -0.13 22.51
CA ALA A 217 -4.14 1.04 22.85
C ALA A 217 -5.46 1.14 22.04
N ALA A 218 -5.50 0.59 20.82
CA ALA A 218 -6.75 0.45 20.06
C ALA A 218 -7.66 -0.66 20.58
N ASN A 219 -7.13 -1.66 21.32
CA ASN A 219 -7.93 -2.74 21.87
C ASN A 219 -8.64 -2.32 23.17
N ALA A 220 -9.50 -1.31 23.03
CA ALA A 220 -10.15 -0.60 24.11
C ALA A 220 -11.67 -0.82 24.13
N VAL A 221 -12.24 -0.81 25.33
CA VAL A 221 -13.69 -0.84 25.56
C VAL A 221 -14.19 0.57 25.81
N ASN A 222 -15.08 1.05 24.95
CA ASN A 222 -15.69 2.37 25.10
C ASN A 222 -17.12 2.27 25.65
N ILE A 223 -17.36 2.94 26.78
CA ILE A 223 -18.64 3.02 27.48
C ILE A 223 -18.97 4.49 27.73
N GLY A 224 -19.78 5.09 26.86
CA GLY A 224 -20.03 6.54 26.91
C GLY A 224 -18.73 7.33 26.78
N GLU A 225 -18.42 8.14 27.79
CA GLU A 225 -17.18 8.94 27.86
C GLU A 225 -16.00 8.16 28.48
N THR A 226 -16.23 6.95 28.96
CA THR A 226 -15.19 6.10 29.57
C THR A 226 -14.52 5.23 28.51
N LEU A 227 -13.19 5.15 28.57
CA LEU A 227 -12.38 4.25 27.74
C LEU A 227 -11.50 3.39 28.64
N VAL A 228 -11.67 2.08 28.57
CA VAL A 228 -10.88 1.10 29.33
C VAL A 228 -9.91 0.40 28.39
N LEU A 229 -8.62 0.46 28.66
CA LEU A 229 -7.56 -0.10 27.81
C LEU A 229 -6.40 -0.65 28.63
N HIS A 230 -5.46 -1.35 27.99
CA HIS A 230 -4.30 -1.89 28.71
C HIS A 230 -3.37 -0.80 29.26
N ARG A 231 -2.83 0.00 28.34
CA ARG A 231 -1.87 1.06 28.61
C ARG A 231 -1.92 2.12 27.51
N ALA A 232 -1.74 3.38 27.88
CA ALA A 232 -1.63 4.50 26.95
C ALA A 232 -0.49 5.45 27.37
N SER A 233 0.21 6.00 26.39
CA SER A 233 1.19 7.07 26.60
C SER A 233 0.53 8.34 27.14
N ASP A 234 1.32 9.21 27.76
CA ASP A 234 0.83 10.51 28.24
C ASP A 234 0.32 11.40 27.11
N ALA A 235 0.94 11.29 25.93
CA ALA A 235 0.50 12.00 24.72
C ALA A 235 -0.89 11.52 24.28
N LEU A 236 -1.11 10.21 24.21
CA LEU A 236 -2.40 9.64 23.86
C LEU A 236 -3.48 9.95 24.91
N LYS A 237 -3.16 9.86 26.20
CA LYS A 237 -4.07 10.26 27.30
C LYS A 237 -4.48 11.73 27.17
N THR A 238 -3.54 12.61 26.85
CA THR A 238 -3.81 14.04 26.65
C THR A 238 -4.75 14.24 25.47
N GLN A 239 -4.53 13.56 24.35
CA GLN A 239 -5.38 13.64 23.16
C GLN A 239 -6.79 13.11 23.42
N LEU A 240 -6.92 11.97 24.10
CA LEU A 240 -8.22 11.38 24.47
C LEU A 240 -8.99 12.26 25.44
N SER A 241 -8.31 12.84 26.43
CA SER A 241 -8.89 13.80 27.38
C SER A 241 -9.38 15.07 26.67
N ALA A 242 -8.59 15.61 25.73
CA ALA A 242 -9.00 16.76 24.91
C ALA A 242 -10.21 16.45 24.02
N ALA A 243 -10.35 15.20 23.57
CA ALA A 243 -11.55 14.70 22.87
C ALA A 243 -12.74 14.40 23.81
N GLY A 244 -12.56 14.58 25.13
CA GLY A 244 -13.59 14.42 26.16
C GLY A 244 -13.80 12.98 26.61
N PHE A 245 -12.75 12.15 26.60
CA PHE A 245 -12.79 10.77 27.11
C PHE A 245 -11.98 10.63 28.40
N HIS A 246 -12.48 9.81 29.32
CA HIS A 246 -11.79 9.42 30.55
C HIS A 246 -11.13 8.05 30.37
N VAL A 247 -9.80 8.04 30.39
CA VAL A 247 -9.00 6.82 30.18
C VAL A 247 -8.78 6.10 31.50
N PHE A 248 -9.12 4.82 31.54
CA PHE A 248 -8.83 3.90 32.64
C PHE A 248 -7.91 2.79 32.14
N GLU A 249 -6.75 2.67 32.77
CA GLU A 249 -5.79 1.61 32.46
C GLU A 249 -6.09 0.38 33.31
N ALA A 250 -6.31 -0.75 32.64
CA ALA A 250 -6.43 -2.07 33.25
C ALA A 250 -5.21 -2.90 32.80
N PRO A 251 -4.23 -3.17 33.68
CA PRO A 251 -3.11 -4.03 33.33
C PRO A 251 -3.59 -5.42 32.88
N LEU A 252 -3.18 -5.84 31.69
CA LEU A 252 -3.62 -7.07 31.00
C LEU A 252 -2.42 -7.78 30.36
N SER A 253 -1.24 -7.66 30.98
CA SER A 253 0.01 -8.16 30.42
C SER A 253 0.01 -9.66 30.15
N GLU A 254 -0.76 -10.44 30.92
CA GLU A 254 -0.85 -11.89 30.72
C GLU A 254 -1.66 -12.25 29.47
N PHE A 255 -2.67 -11.45 29.12
CA PHE A 255 -3.47 -11.63 27.90
C PHE A 255 -2.76 -11.11 26.65
N ILE A 256 -1.86 -10.13 26.80
CA ILE A 256 -1.00 -9.65 25.71
C ILE A 256 -0.05 -10.75 25.22
N LYS A 257 0.36 -11.68 26.10
CA LYS A 257 1.17 -12.85 25.69
C LYS A 257 0.45 -13.76 24.70
N SER A 258 -0.89 -13.77 24.70
CA SER A 258 -1.72 -14.45 23.69
C SER A 258 -2.18 -13.52 22.56
N GLY A 259 -1.80 -12.24 22.59
CA GLY A 259 -2.13 -11.26 21.57
C GLY A 259 -3.51 -10.63 21.69
N GLY A 260 -4.05 -10.48 22.91
CA GLY A 260 -5.34 -9.82 23.16
C GLY A 260 -5.32 -8.91 24.39
N ALA A 261 -6.24 -7.95 24.47
CA ALA A 261 -6.37 -7.05 25.61
C ALA A 261 -7.85 -6.78 25.96
N ALA A 262 -8.18 -5.55 26.38
CA ALA A 262 -9.46 -5.25 27.03
C ALA A 262 -10.66 -5.52 26.10
N ARG A 263 -10.57 -5.10 24.83
CA ARG A 263 -11.66 -5.31 23.87
C ARG A 263 -11.80 -6.79 23.53
N CYS A 264 -10.71 -7.52 23.30
CA CYS A 264 -10.77 -8.95 22.96
C CYS A 264 -11.48 -9.78 24.05
N LEU A 265 -11.32 -9.40 25.33
CA LEU A 265 -11.95 -10.07 26.48
C LEU A 265 -13.44 -9.78 26.64
N THR A 266 -14.02 -8.95 25.76
CA THR A 266 -15.41 -8.48 25.88
C THR A 266 -16.17 -8.54 24.55
N LEU A 267 -17.42 -8.97 24.59
CA LEU A 267 -18.35 -8.81 23.46
C LEU A 267 -19.58 -8.01 23.88
N ARG A 268 -19.85 -6.90 23.22
CA ARG A 268 -21.07 -6.12 23.44
C ARG A 268 -22.28 -6.85 22.86
N LEU A 269 -23.31 -7.04 23.66
CA LEU A 269 -24.49 -7.87 23.36
C LEU A 269 -25.75 -7.08 22.99
N ASN A 270 -25.73 -5.76 23.17
CA ASN A 270 -26.90 -4.90 23.02
C ASN A 270 -26.69 -3.78 21.99
N GLU A 271 -25.95 -4.07 20.91
CA GLU A 271 -25.88 -3.18 19.75
C GLU A 271 -27.24 -3.14 19.06
N LEU A 272 -27.69 -1.95 18.65
CA LEU A 272 -28.99 -1.74 18.02
C LEU A 272 -28.84 -1.25 16.58
N PRO A 273 -29.71 -1.67 15.65
CA PRO A 273 -29.76 -1.11 14.30
C PRO A 273 -30.00 0.39 14.34
N LYS A 274 -29.23 1.15 13.56
CA LYS A 274 -29.39 2.59 13.44
C LYS A 274 -30.37 2.94 12.31
N PRO A 275 -31.08 4.09 12.40
CA PRO A 275 -31.98 4.54 11.34
C PRO A 275 -31.25 4.68 9.99
N GLY A 276 -31.90 4.25 8.91
CA GLY A 276 -31.34 4.36 7.56
C GLY A 276 -30.33 3.28 7.16
N ALA A 277 -30.05 2.30 8.03
CA ALA A 277 -29.23 1.14 7.69
C ALA A 277 -29.81 0.37 6.49
N ARG A 278 -28.93 0.01 5.56
CA ARG A 278 -29.23 -0.86 4.42
C ARG A 278 -28.07 -1.80 4.21
N ALA A 279 -28.37 -3.06 3.89
CA ALA A 279 -27.35 -4.02 3.46
C ALA A 279 -26.63 -3.48 2.23
N HIS A 280 -25.32 -3.29 2.33
CA HIS A 280 -24.48 -2.86 1.22
C HIS A 280 -23.05 -3.36 1.42
N SER A 281 -22.47 -3.93 0.37
CA SER A 281 -21.06 -4.31 0.32
C SER A 281 -20.51 -3.94 -1.05
N GLU A 282 -19.33 -3.32 -1.08
CA GLU A 282 -18.62 -2.99 -2.33
C GLU A 282 -17.95 -4.22 -2.96
N ILE A 283 -17.95 -5.36 -2.27
CA ILE A 283 -17.28 -6.57 -2.74
C ILE A 283 -17.84 -6.98 -4.09
N SER A 284 -16.92 -7.21 -5.02
CA SER A 284 -17.23 -7.64 -6.37
C SER A 284 -16.47 -8.93 -6.63
N SER A 285 -17.11 -9.88 -7.32
CA SER A 285 -16.48 -11.14 -7.69
C SER A 285 -16.69 -11.49 -9.16
N ARG A 286 -15.76 -12.27 -9.72
CA ARG A 286 -15.81 -12.75 -11.10
C ARG A 286 -15.18 -14.13 -11.20
N VAL A 287 -15.81 -15.00 -11.99
CA VAL A 287 -15.26 -16.34 -12.28
C VAL A 287 -14.36 -16.25 -13.51
N LEU A 288 -13.13 -16.71 -13.35
CA LEU A 288 -12.11 -16.81 -14.39
C LEU A 288 -11.75 -18.27 -14.64
N ARG A 289 -11.32 -18.57 -15.85
CA ARG A 289 -10.84 -19.88 -16.28
C ARG A 289 -9.37 -19.81 -16.62
N LEU A 290 -8.59 -20.73 -16.08
CA LEU A 290 -7.19 -20.99 -16.43
C LEU A 290 -7.07 -22.34 -17.14
N GLU A 291 -6.22 -22.40 -18.16
CA GLU A 291 -5.92 -23.63 -18.90
C GLU A 291 -4.44 -23.68 -19.28
N GLY A 292 -3.80 -24.83 -19.04
CA GLY A 292 -2.37 -25.05 -19.32
C GLY A 292 -1.76 -26.11 -18.40
N HIS A 293 -0.44 -26.13 -18.28
CA HIS A 293 0.29 -26.96 -17.31
C HIS A 293 0.22 -26.38 -15.89
N LEU A 294 -1.00 -26.28 -15.34
CA LEU A 294 -1.31 -25.48 -14.16
C LEU A 294 -0.44 -25.80 -12.92
N LEU A 295 -0.13 -27.08 -12.71
CA LEU A 295 0.69 -27.56 -11.59
C LEU A 295 2.17 -27.50 -11.91
N ASP A 296 2.59 -28.03 -13.07
CA ASP A 296 4.01 -28.15 -13.43
C ASP A 296 4.68 -26.78 -13.63
N SER A 297 3.96 -25.82 -14.20
CA SER A 297 4.49 -24.48 -14.48
C SER A 297 4.27 -23.48 -13.35
N GLY A 298 3.61 -23.88 -12.26
CA GLY A 298 3.17 -22.97 -11.19
C GLY A 298 2.20 -21.87 -11.65
N LEU A 299 1.51 -22.05 -12.78
CA LEU A 299 0.64 -20.99 -13.33
C LEU A 299 -0.57 -20.72 -12.41
N LEU A 300 -1.15 -21.79 -11.84
CA LEU A 300 -2.22 -21.64 -10.88
C LEU A 300 -1.74 -20.88 -9.65
N ASP A 301 -0.63 -21.31 -9.06
CA ASP A 301 -0.06 -20.72 -7.85
C ASP A 301 0.21 -19.21 -8.02
N ARG A 302 0.88 -18.83 -9.11
CA ARG A 302 1.12 -17.42 -9.45
C ARG A 302 -0.15 -16.60 -9.60
N ALA A 303 -1.24 -17.18 -10.13
CA ALA A 303 -2.51 -16.49 -10.26
C ALA A 303 -3.19 -16.27 -8.90
N LEU A 304 -3.08 -17.25 -7.99
CA LEU A 304 -3.60 -17.16 -6.63
C LEU A 304 -2.81 -16.16 -5.78
N GLU A 305 -1.47 -16.22 -5.82
CA GLU A 305 -0.59 -15.26 -5.16
C GLU A 305 -0.88 -13.83 -5.61
N LEU A 306 -1.03 -13.62 -6.91
CA LEU A 306 -1.32 -12.31 -7.49
C LEU A 306 -2.65 -11.74 -7.00
N THR A 307 -3.66 -12.61 -6.85
CA THR A 307 -4.97 -12.29 -6.27
C THR A 307 -4.82 -11.78 -4.84
N VAL A 308 -4.12 -12.52 -3.99
CA VAL A 308 -3.93 -12.16 -2.58
C VAL A 308 -3.06 -10.90 -2.43
N GLN A 309 -1.97 -10.79 -3.19
CA GLN A 309 -1.08 -9.61 -3.15
C GLN A 309 -1.83 -8.32 -3.47
N ASN A 310 -2.75 -8.36 -4.43
CA ASN A 310 -3.57 -7.21 -4.83
C ASN A 310 -4.82 -7.01 -3.96
N GLY A 311 -4.90 -7.72 -2.82
CA GLY A 311 -5.93 -7.50 -1.80
C GLY A 311 -7.26 -8.15 -2.13
N GLY A 312 -7.30 -9.05 -3.10
CA GLY A 312 -8.44 -9.93 -3.35
C GLY A 312 -8.39 -11.22 -2.53
N SER A 313 -9.45 -12.01 -2.67
CA SER A 313 -9.54 -13.40 -2.21
C SER A 313 -9.97 -14.28 -3.40
N PHE A 314 -9.88 -15.60 -3.25
CA PHE A 314 -10.24 -16.54 -4.30
C PHE A 314 -10.89 -17.81 -3.76
N GLN A 315 -11.67 -18.45 -4.62
CA GLN A 315 -12.19 -19.79 -4.42
C GLN A 315 -12.03 -20.60 -5.71
N ILE A 316 -11.34 -21.74 -5.62
CA ILE A 316 -11.30 -22.70 -6.74
C ILE A 316 -12.64 -23.44 -6.78
N LEU A 317 -13.40 -23.25 -7.86
CA LEU A 317 -14.72 -23.87 -8.03
C LEU A 317 -14.62 -25.28 -8.59
N ASN A 318 -13.67 -25.50 -9.51
CA ASN A 318 -13.35 -26.83 -10.03
C ASN A 318 -11.92 -26.88 -10.54
N PHE A 319 -11.34 -28.08 -10.52
CA PHE A 319 -10.03 -28.38 -11.07
C PHE A 319 -10.09 -29.70 -11.86
N GLN A 320 -9.81 -29.64 -13.15
CA GLN A 320 -9.76 -30.78 -14.05
C GLN A 320 -8.30 -31.09 -14.40
N LEU A 321 -7.78 -32.17 -13.82
CA LEU A 321 -6.40 -32.60 -14.04
C LEU A 321 -6.22 -33.25 -15.42
N GLY A 322 -5.15 -32.89 -16.12
CA GLY A 322 -4.75 -33.53 -17.37
C GLY A 322 -4.48 -35.03 -17.18
N LYS A 323 -4.91 -35.87 -18.15
CA LYS A 323 -4.80 -37.33 -18.06
C LYS A 323 -3.36 -37.86 -18.07
N GLN A 324 -2.46 -37.12 -18.71
CA GLN A 324 -1.05 -37.46 -18.89
C GLN A 324 -0.20 -36.24 -18.55
N ARG A 325 1.10 -36.42 -18.30
CA ARG A 325 2.03 -35.30 -17.99
C ARG A 325 1.98 -34.16 -19.02
N GLN A 326 1.77 -34.49 -20.30
CA GLN A 326 1.71 -33.52 -21.39
C GLN A 326 0.28 -33.00 -21.68
N SER A 327 -0.72 -33.43 -20.90
CA SER A 327 -2.10 -32.95 -21.04
C SER A 327 -2.29 -31.65 -20.25
N THR A 328 -2.99 -30.69 -20.83
CA THR A 328 -3.37 -29.47 -20.12
C THR A 328 -4.38 -29.78 -19.02
N SER A 329 -4.25 -29.05 -17.91
CA SER A 329 -5.24 -28.99 -16.84
C SER A 329 -6.07 -27.72 -16.97
N ARG A 330 -7.28 -27.73 -16.43
CA ARG A 330 -8.21 -26.59 -16.44
C ARG A 330 -8.72 -26.31 -15.04
N SER A 331 -8.82 -25.04 -14.67
CA SER A 331 -9.37 -24.60 -13.39
C SER A 331 -10.31 -23.43 -13.58
N GLU A 332 -11.43 -23.43 -12.85
CA GLU A 332 -12.32 -22.27 -12.73
C GLU A 332 -12.21 -21.71 -11.32
N ILE A 333 -11.93 -20.42 -11.23
CA ILE A 333 -11.58 -19.72 -10.00
C ILE A 333 -12.51 -18.52 -9.89
N ARG A 334 -13.28 -18.46 -8.81
CA ARG A 334 -13.95 -17.23 -8.39
C ARG A 334 -12.90 -16.34 -7.74
N VAL A 335 -12.75 -15.14 -8.26
CA VAL A 335 -11.88 -14.10 -7.72
C VAL A 335 -12.76 -13.01 -7.16
N SER A 336 -12.50 -12.62 -5.92
CA SER A 336 -13.23 -11.58 -5.21
C SER A 336 -12.30 -10.43 -4.86
N ALA A 337 -12.80 -9.21 -4.91
CA ALA A 337 -12.06 -8.01 -4.53
C ALA A 337 -12.95 -7.09 -3.69
N PRO A 338 -12.36 -6.24 -2.83
CA PRO A 338 -13.12 -5.42 -1.90
C PRO A 338 -13.85 -4.25 -2.57
N ALA A 339 -13.59 -3.98 -3.85
CA ALA A 339 -14.33 -3.07 -4.72
C ALA A 339 -14.19 -3.46 -6.21
N ALA A 340 -15.06 -2.90 -7.04
CA ALA A 340 -15.14 -3.19 -8.48
C ALA A 340 -13.89 -2.72 -9.27
N ASP A 341 -13.28 -1.60 -8.88
CA ASP A 341 -12.04 -1.09 -9.45
C ASP A 341 -10.84 -2.01 -9.17
N VAL A 342 -10.73 -2.51 -7.93
CA VAL A 342 -9.72 -3.51 -7.55
C VAL A 342 -9.92 -4.80 -8.33
N LEU A 343 -11.17 -5.27 -8.47
CA LEU A 343 -11.49 -6.44 -9.28
C LEU A 343 -11.10 -6.25 -10.75
N GLY A 344 -11.42 -5.08 -11.33
CA GLY A 344 -11.08 -4.76 -12.72
C GLY A 344 -9.57 -4.83 -12.97
N ASN A 345 -8.79 -4.25 -12.06
CA ASN A 345 -7.34 -4.33 -12.09
C ASN A 345 -6.86 -5.79 -11.98
N LEU A 346 -7.33 -6.52 -10.96
CA LEU A 346 -6.93 -7.91 -10.71
C LEU A 346 -7.28 -8.84 -11.88
N VAL A 347 -8.48 -8.71 -12.46
CA VAL A 347 -8.87 -9.47 -13.64
C VAL A 347 -7.93 -9.16 -14.82
N GLY A 348 -7.52 -7.90 -14.99
CA GLY A 348 -6.53 -7.50 -15.98
C GLY A 348 -5.20 -8.27 -15.86
N GLN A 349 -4.64 -8.42 -14.64
CA GLN A 349 -3.39 -9.18 -14.46
C GLN A 349 -3.59 -10.66 -14.73
N LEU A 350 -4.70 -11.20 -14.25
CA LEU A 350 -4.97 -12.62 -14.43
C LEU A 350 -5.13 -12.93 -15.92
N ILE A 351 -5.68 -12.01 -16.73
CA ILE A 351 -5.73 -12.13 -18.19
C ILE A 351 -4.33 -12.12 -18.80
N GLU A 352 -3.40 -11.30 -18.31
CA GLU A 352 -2.00 -11.31 -18.75
C GLU A 352 -1.26 -12.61 -18.39
N LEU A 353 -1.66 -13.29 -17.31
CA LEU A 353 -1.21 -14.65 -17.00
C LEU A 353 -1.83 -15.71 -17.92
N GLY A 354 -2.87 -15.37 -18.68
CA GLY A 354 -3.56 -16.25 -19.61
C GLY A 354 -4.92 -16.75 -19.13
N SER A 355 -5.46 -16.18 -18.05
CA SER A 355 -6.85 -16.43 -17.66
C SER A 355 -7.83 -15.81 -18.66
N ILE A 356 -9.01 -16.38 -18.75
CA ILE A 356 -10.12 -15.84 -19.54
C ILE A 356 -11.38 -15.82 -18.68
N PRO A 357 -12.23 -14.78 -18.76
CA PRO A 357 -13.48 -14.78 -18.01
C PRO A 357 -14.32 -16.02 -18.37
N ALA A 358 -14.86 -16.72 -17.36
CA ALA A 358 -15.63 -17.94 -17.61
C ALA A 358 -16.91 -17.68 -18.41
N ALA A 359 -17.48 -16.47 -18.31
CA ALA A 359 -18.62 -16.00 -19.09
C ALA A 359 -18.26 -15.53 -20.52
N ALA A 360 -16.99 -15.59 -20.94
CA ALA A 360 -16.52 -15.11 -22.25
C ALA A 360 -16.86 -16.03 -23.44
N GLU A 361 -17.96 -16.79 -23.38
CA GLU A 361 -18.68 -17.15 -24.61
C GLU A 361 -19.31 -15.92 -25.29
N ARG A 362 -19.36 -14.76 -24.62
CA ARG A 362 -19.60 -13.46 -25.25
C ARG A 362 -18.35 -12.59 -25.15
N THR A 363 -17.45 -12.73 -26.12
CA THR A 363 -16.36 -11.77 -26.32
C THR A 363 -16.96 -10.43 -26.79
N SER A 364 -16.55 -9.31 -26.21
CA SER A 364 -16.79 -7.95 -26.73
C SER A 364 -15.65 -7.55 -27.68
N ASP A 365 -15.88 -6.54 -28.50
CA ASP A 365 -14.83 -5.93 -29.32
C ASP A 365 -14.02 -4.93 -28.49
N ALA A 366 -12.79 -4.67 -28.91
CA ALA A 366 -11.92 -3.69 -28.26
C ALA A 366 -12.52 -2.28 -28.34
N GLN A 367 -12.46 -1.57 -27.22
CA GLN A 367 -12.94 -0.19 -27.15
C GLN A 367 -11.91 0.73 -27.81
N LEU A 368 -12.38 1.67 -28.63
CA LEU A 368 -11.53 2.57 -29.40
C LEU A 368 -11.90 4.01 -29.12
N GLU A 369 -10.94 4.81 -28.67
CA GLU A 369 -11.08 6.25 -28.53
C GLU A 369 -10.24 7.01 -29.56
N THR A 370 -10.62 8.24 -29.85
CA THR A 370 -9.95 9.07 -30.86
C THR A 370 -8.94 9.98 -30.18
N VAL A 371 -7.73 10.01 -30.73
CA VAL A 371 -6.70 10.97 -30.31
C VAL A 371 -7.16 12.38 -30.67
N THR A 372 -7.27 13.25 -29.66
CA THR A 372 -7.69 14.66 -29.83
C THR A 372 -6.52 15.65 -29.83
N LEU A 373 -5.36 15.23 -29.34
CA LEU A 373 -4.14 16.03 -29.22
C LEU A 373 -2.95 15.26 -29.77
N GLU A 374 -2.11 15.92 -30.57
CA GLU A 374 -0.93 15.29 -31.16
C GLU A 374 0.03 14.80 -30.09
N GLY A 375 0.50 13.58 -30.23
CA GLY A 375 1.44 12.96 -29.31
C GLY A 375 0.86 12.62 -27.92
N VAL A 376 -0.47 12.58 -27.75
CA VAL A 376 -1.17 12.30 -26.48
C VAL A 376 -2.21 11.20 -26.70
N ALA A 377 -2.14 10.13 -25.91
CA ALA A 377 -3.10 9.04 -25.96
C ALA A 377 -4.41 9.40 -25.23
N PRO A 378 -5.56 8.80 -25.60
CA PRO A 378 -6.80 8.91 -24.82
C PRO A 378 -6.61 8.40 -23.39
N ASP A 379 -7.55 8.75 -22.51
CA ASP A 379 -7.52 8.21 -21.15
C ASP A 379 -7.74 6.69 -21.19
N ASP A 380 -7.12 5.99 -20.24
CA ASP A 380 -7.14 4.52 -20.15
C ASP A 380 -6.67 3.75 -21.41
N PHE A 381 -5.78 4.35 -22.21
CA PHE A 381 -5.15 3.65 -23.33
C PHE A 381 -4.45 2.36 -22.88
N TYR A 382 -4.57 1.31 -23.70
CA TYR A 382 -3.89 0.05 -23.45
C TYR A 382 -2.38 0.19 -23.72
N VAL A 383 -1.57 -0.17 -22.72
CA VAL A 383 -0.10 -0.21 -22.84
C VAL A 383 0.34 -1.58 -23.36
N THR A 384 1.01 -1.58 -24.49
CA THR A 384 1.50 -2.82 -25.11
C THR A 384 2.63 -3.46 -24.33
N THR A 385 2.74 -4.78 -24.44
CA THR A 385 3.83 -5.57 -23.87
C THR A 385 4.81 -6.02 -24.96
N ILE A 386 5.85 -6.76 -24.58
CA ILE A 386 6.74 -7.41 -25.54
C ILE A 386 6.07 -8.57 -26.30
N TYR A 387 4.94 -9.07 -25.83
CA TYR A 387 4.36 -10.32 -26.33
C TYR A 387 3.48 -10.09 -27.57
N PRO A 388 3.47 -11.02 -28.53
CA PRO A 388 2.54 -10.95 -29.66
C PRO A 388 1.10 -10.82 -29.18
N THR A 389 0.41 -9.78 -29.61
CA THR A 389 -0.95 -9.48 -29.15
C THR A 389 -1.95 -9.53 -30.30
N GLN A 390 -3.20 -9.88 -30.00
CA GLN A 390 -4.32 -9.77 -30.91
C GLN A 390 -5.39 -8.90 -30.27
N VAL A 391 -6.03 -8.08 -31.09
CA VAL A 391 -7.17 -7.23 -30.72
C VAL A 391 -8.40 -7.67 -31.50
N ARG A 392 -9.56 -7.64 -30.87
CA ARG A 392 -10.81 -8.05 -31.49
C ARG A 392 -11.54 -6.84 -32.03
N LEU A 393 -11.71 -6.81 -33.35
CA LEU A 393 -12.32 -5.71 -34.09
C LEU A 393 -13.43 -6.28 -34.97
N ASN A 394 -14.65 -5.74 -34.85
CA ASN A 394 -15.84 -6.20 -35.56
C ASN A 394 -16.03 -7.73 -35.47
N GLY A 395 -15.89 -8.29 -34.26
CA GLY A 395 -15.99 -9.71 -33.97
C GLY A 395 -14.80 -10.59 -34.38
N LYS A 396 -13.80 -10.05 -35.09
CA LYS A 396 -12.63 -10.79 -35.60
C LYS A 396 -11.35 -10.47 -34.82
N TRP A 397 -10.55 -11.48 -34.54
CA TRP A 397 -9.23 -11.30 -33.91
C TRP A 397 -8.18 -10.90 -34.94
N THR A 398 -7.71 -9.66 -34.85
CA THR A 398 -6.65 -9.08 -35.69
C THR A 398 -5.33 -9.09 -34.94
N ARG A 399 -4.25 -9.54 -35.58
CA ARG A 399 -2.90 -9.51 -34.99
C ARG A 399 -2.29 -8.13 -35.14
N ILE A 400 -1.73 -7.61 -34.06
CA ILE A 400 -1.05 -6.31 -34.10
C ILE A 400 0.34 -6.44 -34.75
N THR A 401 0.73 -5.44 -35.54
CA THR A 401 2.03 -5.33 -36.18
C THR A 401 2.93 -4.34 -35.44
N GLY A 402 4.26 -4.44 -35.63
CA GLY A 402 5.21 -3.54 -34.97
C GLY A 402 5.31 -3.72 -33.45
N GLN A 403 5.03 -4.92 -32.92
CA GLN A 403 5.00 -5.20 -31.49
C GLN A 403 6.22 -4.65 -30.76
N ARG A 404 5.96 -3.85 -29.74
CA ARG A 404 6.95 -3.28 -28.81
C ARG A 404 6.25 -3.07 -27.46
N MET A 405 6.99 -3.12 -26.36
CA MET A 405 6.46 -2.65 -25.08
C MET A 405 6.32 -1.13 -25.05
N ASP A 406 5.51 -0.65 -24.11
CA ASP A 406 5.38 0.77 -23.77
C ASP A 406 4.84 1.64 -24.93
N GLY A 407 4.01 1.03 -25.78
CA GLY A 407 3.32 1.67 -26.90
C GLY A 407 1.81 1.64 -26.75
N CYS A 408 1.14 2.32 -27.67
CA CYS A 408 -0.31 2.35 -27.84
C CYS A 408 -0.69 1.48 -29.05
N ILE A 409 -1.84 0.80 -28.99
CA ILE A 409 -2.38 0.08 -30.17
C ILE A 409 -3.24 1.05 -30.96
N VAL A 410 -2.85 1.34 -32.21
CA VAL A 410 -3.61 2.15 -33.15
C VAL A 410 -4.30 1.26 -34.17
N VAL A 411 -5.59 1.48 -34.38
CA VAL A 411 -6.40 0.80 -35.39
C VAL A 411 -6.51 1.69 -36.62
N GLU A 412 -6.11 1.15 -37.77
CA GLU A 412 -6.15 1.85 -39.06
C GLU A 412 -7.40 1.41 -39.83
N GLU A 413 -8.30 2.35 -40.08
CA GLU A 413 -9.54 2.13 -40.84
C GLU A 413 -9.33 2.45 -42.34
N SER A 414 -8.22 2.00 -42.92
CA SER A 414 -7.91 2.24 -44.34
C SER A 414 -8.83 1.47 -45.29
N ASP A 415 -9.34 0.30 -44.87
CA ASP A 415 -10.39 -0.47 -45.52
C ASP A 415 -11.42 -0.96 -44.47
N PRO A 416 -12.71 -0.58 -44.56
CA PRO A 416 -13.77 -1.07 -43.68
C PRO A 416 -13.89 -2.61 -43.64
N ALA A 417 -13.43 -3.31 -44.69
CA ALA A 417 -13.43 -4.77 -44.77
C ALA A 417 -12.21 -5.44 -44.11
N GLN A 418 -11.11 -4.72 -43.90
CA GLN A 418 -9.86 -5.20 -43.29
C GLN A 418 -9.24 -4.17 -42.36
N LEU A 419 -9.74 -4.12 -41.13
CA LEU A 419 -9.11 -3.34 -40.06
C LEU A 419 -7.74 -3.93 -39.71
N THR A 420 -6.70 -3.11 -39.78
CA THR A 420 -5.36 -3.43 -39.30
C THR A 420 -5.09 -2.74 -37.97
N ALA A 421 -4.17 -3.29 -37.19
CA ALA A 421 -3.75 -2.71 -35.91
C ALA A 421 -2.23 -2.73 -35.81
N SER A 422 -1.63 -1.63 -35.37
CA SER A 422 -0.18 -1.46 -35.23
C SER A 422 0.16 -0.80 -33.89
N VAL A 423 1.38 -1.02 -33.40
CA VAL A 423 1.87 -0.29 -32.22
C VAL A 423 2.48 1.03 -32.65
N ARG A 424 2.10 2.12 -31.98
CA ARG A 424 2.76 3.44 -32.07
C ARG A 424 3.18 3.92 -30.70
N LEU A 425 4.28 4.65 -30.61
CA LEU A 425 4.68 5.32 -29.37
C LEU A 425 3.82 6.57 -29.17
N MET A 426 3.66 7.02 -27.92
CA MET A 426 2.83 8.19 -27.59
C MET A 426 3.17 9.40 -28.46
N ARG A 427 4.47 9.72 -28.63
CA ARG A 427 4.93 10.86 -29.44
C ARG A 427 4.61 10.77 -30.94
N ASP A 428 4.29 9.58 -31.44
CA ASP A 428 3.99 9.32 -32.85
C ASP A 428 2.48 9.29 -33.14
N LEU A 429 1.63 9.49 -32.12
CA LEU A 429 0.17 9.56 -32.26
C LEU A 429 -0.26 10.87 -32.93
N ARG A 430 -1.19 10.77 -33.86
CA ARG A 430 -1.75 11.90 -34.60
C ARG A 430 -3.21 12.13 -34.25
N VAL A 431 -3.67 13.37 -34.35
CA VAL A 431 -5.09 13.70 -34.19
C VAL A 431 -5.92 12.89 -35.20
N GLY A 432 -6.96 12.21 -34.70
CA GLY A 432 -7.79 11.31 -35.49
C GLY A 432 -7.39 9.83 -35.44
N ASP A 433 -6.21 9.48 -34.92
CA ASP A 433 -5.85 8.08 -34.70
C ASP A 433 -6.86 7.42 -33.73
N ARG A 434 -7.29 6.19 -34.03
CA ARG A 434 -8.15 5.38 -33.16
C ARG A 434 -7.29 4.48 -32.29
N VAL A 435 -7.25 4.73 -30.99
CA VAL A 435 -6.41 4.03 -30.02
C VAL A 435 -7.26 3.08 -29.18
N VAL A 436 -6.75 1.86 -28.94
CA VAL A 436 -7.39 0.89 -28.05
C VAL A 436 -7.31 1.36 -26.60
N VAL A 437 -8.46 1.41 -25.93
CA VAL A 437 -8.61 1.72 -24.50
C VAL A 437 -9.19 0.53 -23.74
N GLY A 438 -8.96 0.49 -22.43
CA GLY A 438 -9.40 -0.59 -21.57
C GLY A 438 -8.69 -1.92 -21.86
N VAL A 439 -9.33 -3.02 -21.45
CA VAL A 439 -8.75 -4.38 -21.52
C VAL A 439 -9.61 -5.37 -22.32
N ASP A 440 -10.81 -4.96 -22.71
CA ASP A 440 -11.74 -5.81 -23.46
C ASP A 440 -11.25 -6.04 -24.89
N GLY A 441 -11.52 -7.24 -25.42
CA GLY A 441 -11.15 -7.56 -26.80
C GLY A 441 -9.63 -7.64 -27.04
N ILE A 442 -8.81 -7.85 -26.00
CA ILE A 442 -7.35 -7.99 -26.14
C ILE A 442 -6.93 -9.39 -25.66
N ARG A 443 -6.05 -10.07 -26.40
CA ARG A 443 -5.42 -11.31 -25.95
C ARG A 443 -3.96 -11.39 -26.34
N THR A 444 -3.13 -11.90 -25.43
CA THR A 444 -1.72 -12.17 -25.69
C THR A 444 -1.54 -13.60 -26.18
N MET A 445 -0.83 -13.75 -27.30
CA MET A 445 -0.47 -15.02 -27.90
C MET A 445 0.91 -15.41 -27.39
N ARG A 446 0.96 -16.20 -26.32
CA ARG A 446 2.19 -16.83 -25.84
C ARG A 446 2.26 -18.27 -26.38
N LYS A 447 3.42 -18.71 -26.86
CA LYS A 447 3.65 -20.14 -27.13
C LYS A 447 3.59 -20.91 -25.80
N SER A 448 3.08 -22.14 -25.81
CA SER A 448 2.96 -23.01 -24.62
C SER A 448 4.28 -23.07 -23.83
N GLU A 449 5.39 -23.31 -24.52
CA GLU A 449 6.75 -23.31 -23.97
C GLU A 449 7.10 -22.01 -23.24
N SER A 450 6.77 -20.83 -23.79
CA SER A 450 7.05 -19.53 -23.15
C SER A 450 6.19 -19.22 -21.91
N ARG A 451 5.02 -19.88 -21.76
CA ARG A 451 4.21 -19.80 -20.54
C ARG A 451 4.81 -20.66 -19.42
N GLU A 452 5.52 -21.71 -19.81
CA GLU A 452 5.98 -22.79 -18.95
C GLU A 452 7.48 -22.69 -18.59
N GLU A 453 8.32 -22.12 -19.46
CA GLU A 453 9.79 -22.08 -19.35
C GLU A 453 10.34 -21.16 -18.25
N ARG A 454 9.52 -20.29 -17.64
CA ARG A 454 9.94 -19.62 -16.39
C ARG A 454 9.95 -20.57 -15.18
N GLY A 455 9.54 -21.83 -15.35
CA GLY A 455 9.50 -22.87 -14.30
C GLY A 455 10.60 -23.93 -14.37
N ILE A 456 11.48 -23.95 -15.38
CA ILE A 456 12.65 -24.86 -15.36
C ILE A 456 13.81 -24.14 -14.67
N GLY A 457 13.67 -24.02 -13.35
CA GLY A 457 14.65 -23.42 -12.45
C GLY A 457 14.31 -23.74 -11.01
N GLY A 458 13.98 -25.01 -10.73
CA GLY A 458 13.79 -25.51 -9.37
C GLY A 458 15.08 -25.37 -8.56
N ALA A 459 14.95 -24.67 -7.43
CA ALA A 459 15.76 -24.75 -6.21
C ALA A 459 17.09 -25.53 -6.30
N SER A 460 18.18 -24.81 -6.57
CA SER A 460 19.45 -24.94 -5.83
C SER A 460 20.41 -23.83 -6.27
N ALA A 461 20.32 -22.66 -5.66
CA ALA A 461 21.43 -21.73 -5.58
C ALA A 461 21.63 -21.42 -4.10
N ALA A 462 22.52 -22.23 -3.53
CA ALA A 462 23.20 -22.13 -2.26
C ALA A 462 23.01 -20.83 -1.47
N GLU A 463 22.65 -21.00 -0.20
CA GLU A 463 23.28 -20.26 0.89
C GLU A 463 24.78 -20.09 0.62
N PHE A 464 25.16 -18.90 0.15
CA PHE A 464 26.51 -18.40 0.25
C PHE A 464 26.43 -16.88 0.42
N ALA A 465 26.19 -16.48 1.67
CA ALA A 465 26.44 -15.11 2.11
C ALA A 465 27.94 -14.84 1.98
N PHE A 466 28.30 -13.78 1.23
CA PHE A 466 29.65 -13.21 1.25
C PHE A 466 29.58 -11.84 1.93
N MET A 467 29.75 -11.83 3.25
CA MET A 467 30.37 -10.70 3.95
C MET A 467 31.85 -10.74 3.61
N GLY A 468 32.34 -9.79 2.81
CA GLY A 468 33.76 -9.80 2.44
C GLY A 468 34.24 -8.77 1.43
N ALA A 469 33.85 -7.50 1.56
CA ALA A 469 34.70 -6.36 1.18
C ALA A 469 34.09 -5.07 1.75
N GLY A 470 34.59 -4.63 2.90
CA GLY A 470 34.12 -3.42 3.57
C GLY A 470 34.53 -2.14 2.87
N VAL A 471 33.56 -1.25 2.67
CA VAL A 471 33.65 0.23 2.66
C VAL A 471 32.20 0.68 2.96
N SER A 472 31.79 1.37 4.01
CA SER A 472 32.35 2.35 4.93
C SER A 472 31.64 2.20 6.29
N SER A 473 32.30 2.54 7.40
CA SER A 473 31.69 2.51 8.73
C SER A 473 30.57 3.55 8.83
N GLU A 474 29.35 3.16 9.24
CA GLU A 474 28.18 4.03 9.41
C GLU A 474 28.49 5.35 10.18
N ARG A 475 29.38 5.29 11.19
CA ARG A 475 29.90 6.47 11.92
C ARG A 475 30.57 7.54 11.06
N LYS A 476 31.10 7.20 9.88
CA LYS A 476 31.70 8.18 8.95
C LYS A 476 30.63 8.93 8.15
N ILE A 477 29.47 8.32 7.89
CA ILE A 477 28.42 8.94 7.09
C ILE A 477 27.77 10.09 7.87
N GLU A 478 27.40 9.88 9.14
CA GLU A 478 26.80 10.92 9.98
C GLU A 478 27.70 12.16 10.11
N LEU A 479 29.01 11.96 10.27
CA LEU A 479 29.98 13.06 10.35
C LEU A 479 30.05 13.87 9.05
N VAL A 480 30.08 13.18 7.91
CA VAL A 480 30.11 13.81 6.58
C VAL A 480 28.79 14.52 6.29
N VAL A 481 27.65 13.91 6.64
CA VAL A 481 26.32 14.53 6.50
C VAL A 481 26.23 15.80 7.34
N ARG A 482 26.76 15.81 8.56
CA ARG A 482 26.80 16.99 9.41
C ARG A 482 27.64 18.12 8.82
N GLU A 483 28.80 17.80 8.27
CA GLU A 483 29.63 18.78 7.57
C GLU A 483 28.91 19.38 6.36
N ILE A 484 28.28 18.53 5.52
CA ILE A 484 27.51 18.97 4.36
C ILE A 484 26.31 19.83 4.77
N ALA A 485 25.57 19.43 5.81
CA ALA A 485 24.43 20.17 6.34
C ALA A 485 24.83 21.59 6.76
N TRP A 486 25.93 21.70 7.52
CA TRP A 486 26.47 22.97 7.98
C TRP A 486 26.90 23.87 6.81
N GLU A 487 27.53 23.29 5.78
CA GLU A 487 27.91 24.05 4.59
C GLU A 487 26.71 24.52 3.79
N LEU A 488 25.70 23.68 3.59
CA LEU A 488 24.43 24.06 2.94
C LEU A 488 23.76 25.23 3.67
N ALA A 489 23.74 25.20 5.00
CA ALA A 489 23.21 26.30 5.82
C ALA A 489 23.96 27.60 5.56
N ARG A 490 25.30 27.59 5.56
CA ARG A 490 26.12 28.79 5.32
C ARG A 490 26.00 29.32 3.90
N ILE A 491 25.96 28.45 2.89
CA ILE A 491 25.76 28.85 1.48
C ILE A 491 24.40 29.55 1.37
N ARG A 492 23.35 28.99 1.96
CA ARG A 492 22.03 29.60 1.96
C ARG A 492 22.01 30.95 2.68
N GLU A 493 22.62 31.06 3.86
CA GLU A 493 22.66 32.31 4.65
C GLU A 493 23.31 33.47 3.91
N ARG A 494 24.34 33.21 3.09
CA ARG A 494 25.00 34.24 2.27
C ARG A 494 24.36 34.44 0.89
N GLY A 495 23.25 33.76 0.60
CA GLY A 495 22.57 33.84 -0.70
C GLY A 495 23.35 33.17 -1.85
N GLY A 496 24.19 32.20 -1.53
CA GLY A 496 24.97 31.43 -2.49
C GLY A 496 24.12 30.41 -3.27
N LYS A 497 24.75 29.70 -4.20
CA LYS A 497 24.07 28.82 -5.15
C LYS A 497 24.46 27.36 -4.97
N VAL A 498 23.47 26.53 -4.68
CA VAL A 498 23.58 25.06 -4.63
C VAL A 498 22.86 24.45 -5.84
N VAL A 499 23.55 23.55 -6.54
CA VAL A 499 22.99 22.77 -7.66
C VAL A 499 22.83 21.33 -7.22
N VAL A 500 21.67 20.73 -7.47
CA VAL A 500 21.44 19.30 -7.29
C VAL A 500 21.43 18.61 -8.64
N VAL A 501 22.18 17.52 -8.77
CA VAL A 501 22.16 16.61 -9.92
C VAL A 501 21.61 15.28 -9.41
N ALA A 502 20.43 14.87 -9.87
CA ALA A 502 19.74 13.71 -9.31
C ALA A 502 19.28 12.72 -10.38
N GLY A 503 19.29 11.44 -9.99
CA GLY A 503 18.85 10.31 -10.80
C GLY A 503 17.53 9.73 -10.29
N PRO A 504 16.91 8.81 -11.04
CA PRO A 504 15.63 8.20 -10.63
C PRO A 504 15.74 7.37 -9.34
N VAL A 505 16.94 6.93 -8.96
CA VAL A 505 17.20 6.20 -7.71
C VAL A 505 16.78 6.99 -6.47
N VAL A 506 16.87 8.33 -6.51
CA VAL A 506 16.38 9.20 -5.42
C VAL A 506 14.89 8.95 -5.14
N ILE A 507 14.10 8.64 -6.17
CA ILE A 507 12.68 8.36 -6.03
C ILE A 507 12.49 6.91 -5.57
N HIS A 508 13.21 5.96 -6.18
CA HIS A 508 13.09 4.53 -5.86
C HIS A 508 13.46 4.19 -4.41
N THR A 509 14.34 4.97 -3.77
CA THR A 509 14.70 4.81 -2.35
C THR A 509 13.77 5.55 -1.39
N GLY A 510 12.66 6.13 -1.88
CA GLY A 510 11.70 6.88 -1.06
C GLY A 510 12.14 8.30 -0.70
N ALA A 511 13.22 8.81 -1.30
CA ALA A 511 13.84 10.07 -0.90
C ALA A 511 13.28 11.32 -1.60
N SER A 512 12.25 11.18 -2.45
CA SER A 512 11.61 12.31 -3.13
C SER A 512 11.16 13.38 -2.13
N GLU A 513 10.52 12.98 -1.03
CA GLU A 513 10.02 13.92 -0.01
C GLU A 513 11.13 14.69 0.68
N HIS A 514 12.28 14.04 0.92
CA HIS A 514 13.44 14.67 1.53
C HIS A 514 14.06 15.73 0.60
N LEU A 515 14.23 15.41 -0.69
CA LEU A 515 14.74 16.38 -1.65
C LEU A 515 13.75 17.54 -1.88
N ALA A 516 12.45 17.23 -1.97
CA ALA A 516 11.39 18.24 -2.03
C ALA A 516 11.42 19.17 -0.80
N ALA A 517 11.68 18.63 0.40
CA ALA A 517 11.82 19.42 1.62
C ALA A 517 13.04 20.38 1.58
N LEU A 518 14.17 19.94 1.02
CA LEU A 518 15.35 20.80 0.85
C LEU A 518 15.09 21.95 -0.13
N ILE A 519 14.39 21.67 -1.24
CA ILE A 519 13.98 22.70 -2.21
C ILE A 519 13.03 23.71 -1.56
N ARG A 520 11.98 23.23 -0.89
CA ARG A 520 11.01 24.07 -0.17
C ARG A 520 11.64 24.92 0.91
N ALA A 521 12.69 24.43 1.57
CA ALA A 521 13.43 25.14 2.59
C ALA A 521 14.53 26.08 2.05
N GLY A 522 14.65 26.20 0.72
CA GLY A 522 15.55 27.14 0.05
C GLY A 522 17.02 26.71 0.01
N PHE A 523 17.34 25.43 0.22
CA PHE A 523 18.71 24.92 0.17
C PHE A 523 19.18 24.57 -1.25
N VAL A 524 18.27 24.54 -2.22
CA VAL A 524 18.55 24.13 -3.60
C VAL A 524 18.12 25.25 -4.55
N GLN A 525 19.04 25.70 -5.41
CA GLN A 525 18.80 26.79 -6.36
C GLN A 525 18.66 26.29 -7.81
N VAL A 526 19.09 25.06 -8.11
CA VAL A 526 18.96 24.44 -9.43
C VAL A 526 18.81 22.93 -9.27
N VAL A 527 17.96 22.31 -10.10
CA VAL A 527 17.88 20.84 -10.23
C VAL A 527 18.22 20.39 -11.65
N LEU A 528 19.17 19.47 -11.79
CA LEU A 528 19.60 18.87 -13.06
C LEU A 528 19.31 17.37 -13.03
N GLY A 529 18.74 16.83 -14.10
CA GLY A 529 18.41 15.41 -14.17
C GLY A 529 18.03 14.93 -15.57
N GLY A 530 17.45 13.74 -15.64
CA GLY A 530 16.93 13.17 -16.89
C GLY A 530 15.42 12.94 -16.84
N ASN A 531 14.85 12.56 -17.98
CA ASN A 531 13.43 12.23 -18.11
C ASN A 531 12.96 11.25 -17.01
N GLY A 532 13.72 10.17 -16.78
CA GLY A 532 13.33 9.15 -15.78
C GLY A 532 13.17 9.70 -14.36
N MET A 533 14.01 10.64 -13.92
CA MET A 533 13.86 11.26 -12.59
C MET A 533 12.53 12.00 -12.48
N ALA A 534 12.21 12.82 -13.49
CA ALA A 534 10.98 13.60 -13.53
C ALA A 534 9.74 12.71 -13.64
N VAL A 535 9.79 11.70 -14.50
CA VAL A 535 8.67 10.76 -14.68
C VAL A 535 8.35 10.04 -13.37
N HIS A 536 9.35 9.53 -12.65
CA HIS A 536 9.09 8.77 -11.42
C HIS A 536 8.67 9.65 -10.25
N ASP A 537 9.16 10.89 -10.15
CA ASP A 537 8.66 11.85 -9.14
C ASP A 537 7.18 12.17 -9.38
N ILE A 538 6.82 12.40 -10.63
CA ILE A 538 5.43 12.67 -11.04
C ILE A 538 4.55 11.43 -10.87
N GLU A 539 5.06 10.25 -11.21
CA GLU A 539 4.38 8.95 -10.97
C GLU A 539 4.06 8.79 -9.48
N GLN A 540 5.04 9.04 -8.61
CA GLN A 540 4.84 8.95 -7.17
C GLN A 540 3.79 9.95 -6.68
N SER A 541 3.83 11.20 -7.14
CA SER A 541 2.86 12.23 -6.75
C SER A 541 1.43 11.92 -7.22
N LEU A 542 1.28 11.41 -8.45
CA LEU A 542 -0.04 11.16 -9.05
C LEU A 542 -0.65 9.82 -8.62
N LEU A 543 0.18 8.79 -8.44
CA LEU A 543 -0.27 7.40 -8.34
C LEU A 543 0.29 6.65 -7.13
N GLY A 544 1.17 7.26 -6.34
CA GLY A 544 1.79 6.64 -5.16
C GLY A 544 2.82 5.55 -5.48
N THR A 545 3.21 5.40 -6.74
CA THR A 545 4.13 4.35 -7.19
C THR A 545 5.38 4.89 -7.86
N SER A 546 6.45 4.09 -7.88
CA SER A 546 7.64 4.32 -8.70
C SER A 546 7.99 3.04 -9.46
N LEU A 547 8.02 3.08 -10.80
CA LEU A 547 8.09 1.88 -11.65
C LEU A 547 7.03 0.83 -11.30
N GLY A 548 5.87 1.29 -10.82
CA GLY A 548 4.81 0.41 -10.38
C GLY A 548 5.05 -0.28 -9.05
N VAL A 549 6.04 0.10 -8.26
CA VAL A 549 6.19 -0.34 -6.86
C VAL A 549 5.52 0.70 -5.97
N ASP A 550 4.66 0.25 -5.06
CA ASP A 550 4.04 1.10 -4.04
C ASP A 550 5.12 1.59 -3.07
N MET A 551 5.28 2.90 -2.96
CA MET A 551 6.35 3.50 -2.17
C MET A 551 6.15 3.34 -0.66
N SER A 552 4.92 3.08 -0.20
CA SER A 552 4.62 2.83 1.21
C SER A 552 4.86 1.37 1.60
N ARG A 553 4.65 0.43 0.67
CA ARG A 553 4.72 -1.02 0.93
C ARG A 553 6.01 -1.67 0.43
N GLY A 554 6.73 -1.04 -0.49
CA GLY A 554 7.88 -1.64 -1.19
C GLY A 554 7.50 -2.83 -2.09
N THR A 555 6.21 -3.01 -2.39
CA THR A 555 5.70 -4.14 -3.19
C THR A 555 5.19 -3.69 -4.56
N PRO A 556 5.37 -4.48 -5.62
CA PRO A 556 4.79 -4.19 -6.93
C PRO A 556 3.25 -4.07 -6.88
N VAL A 557 2.71 -3.08 -7.62
CA VAL A 557 1.28 -2.82 -7.84
C VAL A 557 0.89 -3.31 -9.22
N HIS A 558 -0.31 -3.88 -9.35
CA HIS A 558 -0.78 -4.31 -10.67
C HIS A 558 -0.84 -3.19 -11.69
N GLY A 559 -0.35 -3.47 -12.90
CA GLY A 559 -0.36 -2.50 -13.98
C GLY A 559 0.51 -1.29 -13.66
N GLY A 560 1.30 -1.36 -12.58
CA GLY A 560 2.25 -0.33 -12.17
C GLY A 560 3.31 -0.08 -13.24
N HIS A 561 3.64 -1.10 -14.04
CA HIS A 561 4.45 -0.91 -15.25
C HIS A 561 3.82 0.08 -16.25
N ARG A 562 2.54 0.44 -16.12
CA ARG A 562 1.83 1.44 -16.96
C ARG A 562 1.78 2.81 -16.29
N HIS A 563 2.01 2.90 -14.98
CA HIS A 563 1.83 4.12 -14.20
C HIS A 563 2.74 5.24 -14.68
N HIS A 564 4.01 4.92 -14.94
CA HIS A 564 4.96 5.89 -15.48
C HIS A 564 4.53 6.41 -16.87
N LEU A 565 3.95 5.57 -17.74
CA LEU A 565 3.39 6.04 -19.03
C LEU A 565 2.14 6.88 -18.86
N ARG A 566 1.26 6.56 -17.90
CA ARG A 566 0.11 7.40 -17.56
C ARG A 566 0.59 8.77 -17.07
N ALA A 567 1.60 8.82 -16.21
CA ALA A 567 2.23 10.06 -15.77
C ALA A 567 2.78 10.87 -16.96
N ILE A 568 3.52 10.23 -17.87
CA ILE A 568 4.01 10.88 -19.10
C ILE A 568 2.85 11.44 -19.93
N ASN A 569 1.82 10.63 -20.18
CA ASN A 569 0.69 11.03 -21.01
C ASN A 569 -0.08 12.21 -20.39
N THR A 570 -0.29 12.20 -19.07
CA THR A 570 -0.93 13.28 -18.32
C THR A 570 -0.17 14.59 -18.43
N ILE A 571 1.16 14.57 -18.25
CA ILE A 571 1.97 15.80 -18.37
C ILE A 571 2.01 16.30 -19.82
N ARG A 572 2.08 15.39 -20.81
CA ARG A 572 1.95 15.78 -22.23
C ARG A 572 0.61 16.43 -22.53
N ARG A 573 -0.49 15.90 -21.97
CA ARG A 573 -1.84 16.49 -22.05
C ARG A 573 -1.89 17.90 -21.43
N CYS A 574 -1.18 18.12 -20.33
CA CYS A 574 -1.07 19.43 -19.68
C CYS A 574 -0.16 20.41 -20.45
N GLY A 575 0.72 19.91 -21.32
CA GLY A 575 1.65 20.67 -22.15
C GLY A 575 3.02 20.94 -21.51
N SER A 576 3.11 20.99 -20.19
CA SER A 576 4.39 21.06 -19.45
C SER A 576 4.20 20.67 -17.98
N ILE A 577 5.32 20.43 -17.27
CA ILE A 577 5.31 20.22 -15.81
C ILE A 577 4.74 21.46 -15.09
N ALA A 578 5.14 22.67 -15.49
CA ALA A 578 4.64 23.91 -14.89
C ALA A 578 3.12 24.06 -15.06
N ALA A 579 2.61 23.79 -16.27
CA ALA A 579 1.19 23.83 -16.55
C ALA A 579 0.40 22.79 -15.72
N ALA A 580 0.96 21.61 -15.49
CA ALA A 580 0.33 20.59 -14.63
C ALA A 580 0.22 21.03 -13.17
N VAL A 581 1.19 21.80 -12.66
CA VAL A 581 1.13 22.40 -11.31
C VAL A 581 0.09 23.52 -11.26
N GLU A 582 0.07 24.42 -12.25
CA GLU A 582 -0.89 25.52 -12.34
C GLU A 582 -2.34 25.04 -12.45
N GLN A 583 -2.57 23.95 -13.19
CA GLN A 583 -3.88 23.30 -13.33
C GLN A 583 -4.29 22.49 -12.09
N GLY A 584 -3.41 22.33 -11.09
CA GLY A 584 -3.67 21.55 -9.88
C GLY A 584 -3.70 20.04 -10.11
N VAL A 585 -3.11 19.56 -11.20
CA VAL A 585 -2.95 18.14 -11.51
C VAL A 585 -1.78 17.56 -10.73
N LEU A 586 -0.62 18.22 -10.77
CA LEU A 586 0.56 17.87 -9.96
C LEU A 586 0.54 18.69 -8.66
N ARG A 587 0.48 18.02 -7.51
CA ARG A 587 0.23 18.67 -6.20
C ARG A 587 1.35 18.51 -5.17
N SER A 588 2.34 17.67 -5.46
CA SER A 588 3.44 17.34 -4.56
C SER A 588 4.66 16.82 -5.36
N GLY A 589 5.78 16.59 -4.69
CA GLY A 589 7.01 16.06 -5.29
C GLY A 589 8.07 17.12 -5.58
N ILE A 590 9.23 16.66 -6.05
CA ILE A 590 10.40 17.50 -6.35
C ILE A 590 10.05 18.59 -7.37
N PHE A 591 9.42 18.21 -8.49
CA PHE A 591 9.15 19.15 -9.57
C PHE A 591 8.00 20.11 -9.27
N TYR A 592 7.06 19.70 -8.41
CA TYR A 592 6.06 20.62 -7.85
C TYR A 592 6.73 21.73 -7.03
N GLU A 593 7.63 21.36 -6.12
CA GLU A 593 8.36 22.34 -5.30
C GLU A 593 9.26 23.24 -6.16
N CYS A 594 9.89 22.71 -7.20
CA CYS A 594 10.66 23.53 -8.14
C CYS A 594 9.81 24.63 -8.79
N VAL A 595 8.62 24.27 -9.30
CA VAL A 595 7.72 25.25 -9.93
C VAL A 595 7.20 26.26 -8.90
N ARG A 596 6.79 25.80 -7.71
CA ARG A 596 6.25 26.68 -6.65
C ARG A 596 7.28 27.64 -6.08
N ALA A 597 8.53 27.21 -5.93
CA ALA A 597 9.63 28.00 -5.40
C ALA A 597 10.38 28.80 -6.48
N GLY A 598 10.03 28.64 -7.77
CA GLY A 598 10.73 29.28 -8.88
C GLY A 598 12.16 28.76 -9.08
N VAL A 599 12.45 27.54 -8.65
CA VAL A 599 13.76 26.89 -8.80
C VAL A 599 13.88 26.34 -10.22
N PRO A 600 14.84 26.83 -11.04
CA PRO A 600 15.02 26.34 -12.40
C PRO A 600 15.50 24.89 -12.40
N PHE A 601 15.01 24.11 -13.36
CA PHE A 601 15.47 22.76 -13.61
C PHE A 601 15.75 22.51 -15.09
N SER A 602 16.63 21.55 -15.38
CA SER A 602 16.96 21.12 -16.74
C SER A 602 16.98 19.61 -16.83
N LEU A 603 16.27 19.08 -17.84
CA LEU A 603 16.11 17.66 -18.08
C LEU A 603 16.78 17.28 -19.40
N ALA A 604 17.92 16.61 -19.34
CA ALA A 604 18.61 16.11 -20.52
C ALA A 604 18.08 14.73 -20.90
N ALA A 605 17.74 14.55 -22.19
CA ALA A 605 17.26 13.27 -22.68
C ALA A 605 18.34 12.19 -22.68
N SER A 606 17.92 10.93 -22.78
CA SER A 606 18.79 9.79 -23.03
C SER A 606 18.12 8.79 -23.98
N ILE A 607 18.91 7.86 -24.52
CA ILE A 607 18.40 6.88 -25.51
C ILE A 607 17.33 5.92 -24.94
N ARG A 608 17.20 5.83 -23.61
CA ARG A 608 16.25 4.95 -22.93
C ARG A 608 14.91 5.62 -22.61
N ASP A 609 14.73 6.89 -22.97
CA ASP A 609 13.60 7.68 -22.49
C ASP A 609 12.25 7.26 -23.11
N ASP A 610 11.26 7.05 -22.24
CA ASP A 610 9.86 6.90 -22.60
C ASP A 610 9.16 8.27 -22.67
N GLY A 611 8.28 8.46 -23.66
CA GLY A 611 7.65 9.76 -23.95
C GLY A 611 8.42 10.52 -25.04
N PRO A 612 9.31 11.48 -24.71
CA PRO A 612 9.62 12.02 -23.37
C PRO A 612 8.59 13.05 -22.87
N LEU A 613 8.77 13.54 -21.63
CA LEU A 613 8.03 14.68 -21.10
C LEU A 613 8.27 15.96 -21.95
N PRO A 614 7.28 16.85 -22.11
CA PRO A 614 7.50 18.14 -22.75
C PRO A 614 8.54 18.97 -21.97
N GLY A 615 9.46 19.61 -22.69
CA GLY A 615 10.55 20.41 -22.11
C GLY A 615 11.83 19.63 -21.80
N VAL A 616 11.86 18.30 -22.00
CA VAL A 616 13.10 17.52 -21.99
C VAL A 616 13.93 17.85 -23.23
N PHE A 617 15.20 18.20 -23.05
CA PHE A 617 16.12 18.50 -24.15
C PHE A 617 16.56 17.22 -24.87
N THR A 618 16.01 16.98 -26.06
CA THR A 618 16.40 15.86 -26.93
C THR A 618 17.66 16.14 -27.74
N ASP A 619 17.99 17.41 -27.99
CA ASP A 619 19.27 17.82 -28.53
C ASP A 619 20.31 17.89 -27.40
N MET A 620 21.30 17.01 -27.46
CA MET A 620 22.32 16.90 -26.41
C MET A 620 23.25 18.12 -26.34
N ILE A 621 23.44 18.84 -27.45
CA ILE A 621 24.24 20.07 -27.47
C ILE A 621 23.49 21.19 -26.76
N GLU A 622 22.18 21.29 -26.97
CA GLU A 622 21.33 22.24 -26.23
C GLU A 622 21.27 21.89 -24.75
N ALA A 623 21.08 20.60 -24.41
CA ALA A 623 21.09 20.12 -23.04
C ALA A 623 22.39 20.48 -22.30
N GLN A 624 23.55 20.27 -22.93
CA GLN A 624 24.85 20.64 -22.36
C GLN A 624 25.01 22.15 -22.18
N ARG A 625 24.59 22.96 -23.16
CA ARG A 625 24.61 24.42 -23.03
C ARG A 625 23.75 24.90 -21.87
N ASP A 626 22.56 24.34 -21.71
CA ASP A 626 21.66 24.70 -20.64
C ASP A 626 22.19 24.27 -19.26
N TYR A 627 22.74 23.06 -19.16
CA TYR A 627 23.45 22.61 -17.95
C TYR A 627 24.60 23.55 -17.59
N ALA A 628 25.48 23.89 -18.53
CA ALA A 628 26.61 24.79 -18.27
C ALA A 628 26.14 26.17 -17.78
N ARG A 629 25.08 26.71 -18.40
CA ARG A 629 24.44 27.97 -17.98
C ARG A 629 23.92 27.88 -16.54
N LEU A 630 23.28 26.77 -16.18
CA LEU A 630 22.70 26.57 -14.85
C LEU A 630 23.74 26.23 -13.78
N VAL A 631 24.87 25.62 -14.13
CA VAL A 631 25.99 25.35 -13.21
C VAL A 631 26.81 26.60 -12.91
N ALA A 632 26.85 27.58 -13.82
CA ALA A 632 27.63 28.81 -13.63
C ALA A 632 27.32 29.50 -12.28
N GLY A 633 28.36 29.81 -11.52
CA GLY A 633 28.26 30.45 -10.20
C GLY A 633 27.83 29.52 -9.06
N ALA A 634 27.78 28.20 -9.27
CA ALA A 634 27.55 27.25 -8.20
C ALA A 634 28.72 27.27 -7.19
N GLU A 635 28.40 27.24 -5.90
CA GLU A 635 29.38 27.10 -4.82
C GLU A 635 29.47 25.64 -4.35
N MET A 636 28.37 24.90 -4.49
CA MET A 636 28.28 23.48 -4.17
C MET A 636 27.39 22.75 -5.18
N ILE A 637 27.79 21.53 -5.55
CA ILE A 637 27.00 20.62 -6.38
C ILE A 637 26.80 19.30 -5.62
N LEU A 638 25.55 18.97 -5.33
CA LEU A 638 25.14 17.67 -4.77
C LEU A 638 24.81 16.71 -5.91
N MET A 639 25.59 15.65 -6.06
CA MET A 639 25.45 14.62 -7.07
C MET A 639 24.85 13.35 -6.45
N LEU A 640 23.57 13.10 -6.72
CA LEU A 640 22.73 12.11 -6.05
C LEU A 640 22.38 10.96 -6.99
N SER A 641 23.18 9.88 -6.93
CA SER A 641 22.96 8.59 -7.61
C SER A 641 22.61 8.72 -9.10
N SER A 642 23.43 9.50 -9.82
CA SER A 642 23.20 9.84 -11.21
C SER A 642 24.48 9.84 -12.04
N MET A 643 25.11 8.67 -12.20
CA MET A 643 26.42 8.51 -12.86
C MET A 643 26.60 9.36 -14.13
N LEU A 644 25.69 9.25 -15.11
CA LEU A 644 25.82 9.94 -16.40
C LEU A 644 25.77 11.47 -16.24
N HIS A 645 24.74 11.99 -15.57
CA HIS A 645 24.58 13.44 -15.40
C HIS A 645 25.66 14.02 -14.47
N SER A 646 26.04 13.31 -13.41
CA SER A 646 27.10 13.74 -12.48
C SER A 646 28.44 13.85 -13.19
N ILE A 647 28.80 12.89 -14.06
CA ILE A 647 30.02 12.98 -14.88
C ILE A 647 29.94 14.16 -15.86
N GLY A 648 28.79 14.35 -16.52
CA GLY A 648 28.56 15.48 -17.41
C GLY A 648 28.76 16.83 -16.69
N VAL A 649 28.11 17.01 -15.54
CA VAL A 649 28.22 18.22 -14.72
C VAL A 649 29.63 18.41 -14.20
N GLY A 650 30.30 17.36 -13.72
CA GLY A 650 31.70 17.42 -13.29
C GLY A 650 32.63 17.97 -14.37
N ASN A 651 32.42 17.61 -15.64
CA ASN A 651 33.22 18.15 -16.76
C ASN A 651 32.96 19.62 -17.07
N MET A 652 31.77 20.13 -16.73
CA MET A 652 31.37 21.51 -16.97
C MET A 652 31.66 22.43 -15.76
N THR A 653 32.17 21.87 -14.67
CA THR A 653 32.36 22.60 -13.41
C THR A 653 33.82 23.03 -13.26
N PRO A 654 34.12 24.33 -13.02
CA PRO A 654 35.47 24.79 -12.74
C PRO A 654 35.95 24.36 -11.35
N ALA A 655 37.26 24.43 -11.11
CA ALA A 655 37.81 24.28 -9.76
C ALA A 655 37.31 25.40 -8.81
N GLY A 656 37.26 25.12 -7.50
CA GLY A 656 36.71 26.05 -6.49
C GLY A 656 35.23 25.84 -6.18
N VAL A 657 34.58 24.87 -6.83
CA VAL A 657 33.21 24.45 -6.55
C VAL A 657 33.25 23.15 -5.76
N LYS A 658 32.56 23.11 -4.62
CA LYS A 658 32.48 21.91 -3.79
C LYS A 658 31.62 20.84 -4.45
N LEU A 659 32.14 19.63 -4.59
CA LEU A 659 31.43 18.52 -5.20
C LEU A 659 31.14 17.46 -4.14
N VAL A 660 29.87 17.11 -3.95
CA VAL A 660 29.46 16.02 -3.06
C VAL A 660 28.85 14.91 -3.91
N CYS A 661 29.51 13.76 -3.98
CA CYS A 661 29.04 12.62 -4.74
C CYS A 661 28.51 11.52 -3.81
N VAL A 662 27.23 11.18 -3.96
CA VAL A 662 26.55 10.13 -3.21
C VAL A 662 26.03 9.06 -4.16
N ASP A 663 26.61 7.87 -4.09
CA ASP A 663 26.17 6.72 -4.89
C ASP A 663 26.45 5.43 -4.11
N ILE A 664 25.56 4.43 -4.24
CA ILE A 664 25.78 3.12 -3.62
C ILE A 664 26.92 2.36 -4.30
N ASN A 665 27.20 2.68 -5.57
CA ASN A 665 28.29 2.06 -6.32
C ASN A 665 29.60 2.84 -6.10
N PRO A 666 30.60 2.24 -5.42
CA PRO A 666 31.87 2.90 -5.16
C PRO A 666 32.60 3.33 -6.44
N ALA A 667 32.42 2.61 -7.56
CA ALA A 667 33.08 2.94 -8.82
C ALA A 667 32.62 4.29 -9.40
N VAL A 668 31.36 4.68 -9.15
CA VAL A 668 30.84 5.99 -9.58
C VAL A 668 31.46 7.10 -8.73
N VAL A 669 31.51 6.89 -7.42
CA VAL A 669 32.08 7.84 -6.45
C VAL A 669 33.57 8.04 -6.72
N THR A 670 34.34 6.96 -6.90
CA THR A 670 35.77 7.03 -7.24
C THR A 670 36.00 7.78 -8.55
N LYS A 671 35.22 7.51 -9.61
CA LYS A 671 35.35 8.21 -10.89
C LYS A 671 35.11 9.71 -10.83
N LEU A 672 34.30 10.18 -9.88
CA LEU A 672 33.99 11.59 -9.70
C LEU A 672 34.99 12.26 -8.75
N ALA A 673 35.42 11.58 -7.69
CA ALA A 673 36.47 12.03 -6.79
C ALA A 673 37.84 12.16 -7.49
N ASP A 674 38.15 11.27 -8.42
CA ASP A 674 39.44 11.25 -9.14
C ASP A 674 39.59 12.36 -10.20
N ARG A 675 38.53 13.14 -10.48
CA ARG A 675 38.54 14.19 -11.52
C ARG A 675 39.15 15.53 -11.07
N GLY A 676 40.00 15.50 -10.05
CA GLY A 676 41.01 16.54 -9.82
C GLY A 676 40.55 17.80 -9.08
N SER A 677 39.38 17.80 -8.45
CA SER A 677 39.03 18.85 -7.48
C SER A 677 39.52 18.44 -6.09
N ILE A 678 40.39 19.25 -5.48
CA ILE A 678 40.79 19.11 -4.07
C ILE A 678 39.56 19.20 -3.12
N GLU A 679 38.41 19.63 -3.65
CA GLU A 679 37.16 19.94 -2.96
C GLU A 679 36.03 18.92 -3.21
N SER A 680 36.34 17.68 -3.62
CA SER A 680 35.33 16.62 -3.78
C SER A 680 35.20 15.72 -2.56
N ILE A 681 33.98 15.52 -2.08
CA ILE A 681 33.59 14.56 -1.04
C ILE A 681 32.84 13.42 -1.69
N GLY A 682 33.33 12.19 -1.50
CA GLY A 682 32.67 10.97 -1.97
C GLY A 682 32.04 10.19 -0.82
N VAL A 683 30.76 9.85 -0.94
CA VAL A 683 30.01 9.06 0.05
C VAL A 683 29.42 7.83 -0.64
N VAL A 684 29.87 6.65 -0.22
CA VAL A 684 29.33 5.37 -0.69
C VAL A 684 28.23 4.93 0.26
N THR A 685 26.96 5.18 -0.09
CA THR A 685 25.79 4.85 0.74
C THR A 685 24.49 4.88 -0.07
N ASP A 686 23.41 4.42 0.54
CA ASP A 686 22.07 4.61 0.01
C ASP A 686 21.69 6.10 0.00
N VAL A 687 21.27 6.61 -1.15
CA VAL A 687 20.98 8.04 -1.32
C VAL A 687 19.75 8.50 -0.53
N GLY A 688 18.81 7.59 -0.25
CA GLY A 688 17.65 7.90 0.58
C GLY A 688 18.01 8.03 2.05
N LEU A 689 18.84 7.13 2.57
CA LEU A 689 19.43 7.25 3.91
C LEU A 689 20.21 8.56 4.04
N PHE A 690 21.06 8.89 3.06
CA PHE A 690 21.83 10.13 3.05
C PHE A 690 20.92 11.37 3.12
N LEU A 691 19.88 11.44 2.27
CA LEU A 691 18.95 12.58 2.25
C LEU A 691 18.10 12.67 3.52
N SER A 692 17.69 11.53 4.08
CA SER A 692 16.94 11.48 5.35
C SER A 692 17.77 12.07 6.50
N LEU A 693 19.03 11.62 6.66
CA LEU A 693 19.94 12.15 7.66
C LEU A 693 20.26 13.64 7.41
N LEU A 694 20.43 14.04 6.15
CA LEU A 694 20.71 15.42 5.79
C LEU A 694 19.56 16.36 6.18
N VAL A 695 18.32 15.97 5.89
CA VAL A 695 17.13 16.73 6.28
C VAL A 695 17.00 16.83 7.80
N GLN A 696 17.18 15.72 8.52
CA GLN A 696 17.15 15.70 9.98
C GLN A 696 18.19 16.68 10.57
N GLN A 697 19.41 16.67 10.05
CA GLN A 697 20.49 17.52 10.53
C GLN A 697 20.26 19.01 10.22
N VAL A 698 19.82 19.32 9.00
CA VAL A 698 19.49 20.69 8.57
C VAL A 698 18.32 21.27 9.38
N HIS A 699 17.38 20.43 9.83
CA HIS A 699 16.31 20.86 10.74
C HIS A 699 16.81 21.07 12.17
N ALA A 700 17.72 20.23 12.67
CA ALA A 700 18.30 20.36 14.01
C ALA A 700 19.15 21.64 14.18
N GLU A 701 19.74 22.16 13.10
CA GLU A 701 20.54 23.40 13.12
C GLU A 701 19.69 24.68 13.03
N ARG A 702 18.35 24.59 12.90
CA ARG A 702 17.48 25.77 13.03
C ARG A 702 17.37 26.15 14.51
N PRO A 703 17.70 27.39 14.91
CA PRO A 703 17.30 27.86 16.23
C PRO A 703 15.77 27.89 16.31
N PRO A 704 15.17 27.64 17.49
CA PRO A 704 13.73 27.78 17.66
C PRO A 704 13.32 29.20 17.26
N LEU A 705 12.33 29.29 16.37
CA LEU A 705 11.71 30.55 15.98
C LEU A 705 11.31 31.29 17.26
N ALA A 706 11.94 32.43 17.52
CA ALA A 706 11.46 33.36 18.52
C ALA A 706 10.02 33.73 18.14
N GLU A 707 9.07 33.42 19.03
CA GLU A 707 7.71 33.93 18.96
C GLU A 707 7.77 35.45 18.73
N GLN A 708 7.49 35.90 17.52
CA GLN A 708 7.12 37.29 17.30
C GLN A 708 5.73 37.46 17.93
N LYS A 709 5.72 37.90 19.18
CA LYS A 709 4.57 38.59 19.76
C LYS A 709 4.30 39.83 18.90
N GLY A 710 3.31 39.70 18.02
CA GLY A 710 2.58 40.80 17.39
C GLY A 710 1.16 40.78 17.92
#